data_AF-A0A5J5C5Q0-F1
#
_entry.id   AF-A0A5J5C5Q0-F1
#
_cell.length_a   1.000
_cell.length_b   1.000
_cell.length_c   1.000
_cell.angle_alpha   90.00
_cell.angle_beta   90.00
_cell.angle_gamma   90.00
#
_symmetry.space_group_name_H-M   'P 1'
#
loop_
_entity.id
_entity.type
_entity.pdbx_description
1 polymer ?
#
loop_
_entity_poly.entity_id
_entity_poly.type
_entity_poly.pdbx_seq_one_letter_code
_entity_poly.pdbx_strand_id
1 'polypeptide(L)'
;MWTREASEGSGLVQPVCHPETATAVNLRSRSFQYHKSEVIFHPDCLRSTSARSIPSAGIRNWIHAEAIQTEVALSPTSPSSTNRHDSHYFRSLSSPTSTSCGWGYTSSAEQRMSSDCDTKVGEESLYNQFIEVRIEAEASRKEASAELLKCKKLEAEAVKAINKVKAFESAHAHEVKLRRESEDALRTTIQEQEKLLEEREEVTRELHKAMRNIALLDSSAKEATRRREEAAEELKLIQASIATLRHEKQKIRQQKMEATRWLEQWKGCGQAGGGNCNGFIGFIEDSPKLAEFSLLDLQTATCNFSKSFKIGQGGYGSVYKGEMLDKTVAIKRLHPHKMQGQSEFQQEVQVLGKLHHPNLVTLIGVCPDSWSLVYEYLPNGNLQDRLFRKSNIDSLTWKIRVQMIAEIASSLLFLHSSEPENIVHGNLKPENILLGFELSCKICDFGINRLVPEETLRCPSFNRYTEPKVAFPYTDPEFHRTGILTPKSDIYSFGLIILQLLTGRAPVGLAGEVRKAVSCGKLASILDLSAGEWPTFVTRRLVELGLQCCELKSRDRPELTPTLVRELERLHVLEERPVPSFFLCPILQEIMHDPQVAADGFTYEGEALRGWLENGRETSPMTNLKLSHLHLTPNLALRHAIQDWLCKS
;
A
#
# COMPACT_ATOMS: atom_id res chain seq x y z
N MET A 1 -17.27 21.89 -49.50
CA MET A 1 -18.58 21.92 -50.18
C MET A 1 -18.94 20.51 -50.62
N TRP A 2 -20.06 19.98 -50.13
CA TRP A 2 -21.14 19.27 -50.84
C TRP A 2 -22.12 18.78 -49.76
N THR A 3 -23.39 18.59 -50.10
CA THR A 3 -24.52 18.71 -49.14
C THR A 3 -25.64 17.70 -49.39
N ARG A 4 -26.65 17.71 -48.49
CA ARG A 4 -27.93 16.95 -48.46
C ARG A 4 -27.88 15.70 -47.57
N GLU A 5 -28.88 15.37 -46.74
CA GLU A 5 -30.36 15.43 -46.86
C GLU A 5 -30.90 14.39 -47.87
N ALA A 6 -32.01 13.67 -47.67
CA ALA A 6 -32.86 13.44 -46.49
C ALA A 6 -33.00 11.90 -46.31
N SER A 7 -34.05 11.23 -45.82
CA SER A 7 -35.47 11.56 -45.60
C SER A 7 -36.10 10.64 -44.54
N GLU A 8 -37.36 10.92 -44.19
CA GLU A 8 -38.18 10.12 -43.29
C GLU A 8 -38.55 8.74 -43.86
N GLY A 9 -38.97 7.81 -42.99
CA GLY A 9 -39.46 6.48 -43.37
C GLY A 9 -40.20 5.79 -42.23
N SER A 10 -41.54 5.79 -42.27
CA SER A 10 -42.40 5.19 -41.24
C SER A 10 -42.65 3.69 -41.49
N GLY A 11 -42.56 2.85 -40.44
CA GLY A 11 -42.94 1.44 -40.54
C GLY A 11 -43.22 0.77 -39.19
N LEU A 12 -44.45 0.28 -39.00
CA LEU A 12 -44.76 -0.72 -37.98
C LEU A 12 -44.24 -2.10 -38.43
N VAL A 13 -43.81 -2.94 -37.49
CA VAL A 13 -44.18 -4.37 -37.40
C VAL A 13 -43.70 -4.94 -36.05
N GLN A 14 -44.53 -5.76 -35.39
CA GLN A 14 -44.14 -6.59 -34.25
C GLN A 14 -43.81 -8.02 -34.73
N PRO A 15 -42.85 -8.72 -34.12
CA PRO A 15 -42.80 -10.18 -34.11
C PRO A 15 -43.51 -10.73 -32.86
N VAL A 16 -44.53 -11.57 -33.07
CA VAL A 16 -45.12 -12.42 -32.03
C VAL A 16 -44.45 -13.79 -32.07
N CYS A 17 -44.08 -14.33 -30.91
CA CYS A 17 -43.81 -15.76 -30.74
C CYS A 17 -44.56 -16.30 -29.51
N HIS A 18 -45.28 -17.42 -29.69
CA HIS A 18 -45.95 -18.16 -28.64
C HIS A 18 -45.06 -19.31 -28.10
N PRO A 19 -45.34 -19.86 -26.91
CA PRO A 19 -44.51 -20.90 -26.30
C PRO A 19 -44.87 -22.32 -26.77
N GLU A 20 -43.89 -23.21 -26.77
CA GLU A 20 -44.08 -24.66 -26.91
C GLU A 20 -44.06 -25.39 -25.55
N THR A 21 -44.55 -26.63 -25.52
CA THR A 21 -44.91 -27.37 -24.29
C THR A 21 -44.32 -28.79 -24.25
N ALA A 22 -44.17 -29.31 -23.02
CA ALA A 22 -43.73 -30.67 -22.66
C ALA A 22 -42.21 -30.92 -22.86
N THR A 23 -41.56 -31.83 -22.11
CA THR A 23 -42.09 -33.00 -21.39
C THR A 23 -41.51 -33.16 -19.98
N ALA A 24 -42.28 -33.77 -19.07
CA ALA A 24 -41.81 -34.13 -17.72
C ALA A 24 -41.41 -35.61 -17.65
N VAL A 25 -40.38 -35.94 -16.85
CA VAL A 25 -40.00 -37.32 -16.50
C VAL A 25 -39.85 -37.43 -14.98
N ASN A 26 -40.49 -38.45 -14.40
CA ASN A 26 -40.44 -38.72 -12.95
C ASN A 26 -39.10 -39.35 -12.54
N LEU A 27 -38.53 -38.92 -11.42
CA LEU A 27 -37.66 -39.75 -10.58
C LEU A 27 -38.07 -39.65 -9.10
N ARG A 28 -37.89 -40.75 -8.38
CA ARG A 28 -38.58 -41.02 -7.09
C ARG A 28 -37.86 -40.45 -5.87
N SER A 29 -38.66 -40.02 -4.90
CA SER A 29 -38.24 -39.74 -3.52
C SER A 29 -37.58 -40.96 -2.86
N ARG A 30 -36.48 -40.72 -2.12
CA ARG A 30 -36.04 -41.58 -1.01
C ARG A 30 -35.67 -40.69 0.17
N SER A 31 -36.48 -40.74 1.22
CA SER A 31 -36.20 -40.12 2.50
C SER A 31 -35.21 -40.97 3.30
N PHE A 32 -34.15 -40.36 3.82
CA PHE A 32 -33.36 -40.91 4.92
C PHE A 32 -33.47 -40.00 6.13
N GLN A 33 -33.92 -40.55 7.25
CA GLN A 33 -33.82 -39.91 8.56
C GLN A 33 -32.38 -40.01 9.05
N TYR A 34 -31.88 -38.99 9.75
CA TYR A 34 -30.69 -39.11 10.57
C TYR A 34 -31.03 -38.69 12.00
N HIS A 35 -30.60 -39.49 12.97
CA HIS A 35 -30.88 -39.27 14.39
C HIS A 35 -30.08 -38.09 14.93
N LYS A 36 -30.74 -37.27 15.75
CA LYS A 36 -30.10 -36.23 16.56
C LYS A 36 -29.51 -36.87 17.82
N SER A 37 -28.21 -36.74 18.02
CA SER A 37 -27.53 -37.08 19.27
C SER A 37 -26.66 -35.89 19.69
N GLU A 38 -27.00 -35.27 20.81
CA GLU A 38 -26.27 -34.14 21.37
C GLU A 38 -25.21 -34.65 22.37
N VAL A 39 -24.00 -34.10 22.29
CA VAL A 39 -22.98 -34.27 23.33
C VAL A 39 -22.44 -32.88 23.67
N ILE A 40 -22.62 -32.47 24.92
CA ILE A 40 -22.15 -31.20 25.47
C ILE A 40 -20.80 -31.44 26.14
N PHE A 41 -19.83 -30.54 25.93
CA PHE A 41 -18.67 -30.43 26.82
C PHE A 41 -18.33 -28.98 27.13
N HIS A 42 -18.17 -28.71 28.42
CA HIS A 42 -17.68 -27.45 28.97
C HIS A 42 -16.13 -27.49 29.07
N PRO A 43 -15.42 -26.39 28.77
CA PRO A 43 -14.00 -26.27 29.08
C PRO A 43 -13.79 -25.58 30.44
N ASP A 44 -12.91 -26.12 31.30
CA ASP A 44 -12.26 -25.28 32.33
C ASP A 44 -10.95 -25.84 32.93
N CYS A 45 -10.05 -24.90 33.27
CA CYS A 45 -8.94 -24.94 34.22
C CYS A 45 -7.84 -26.05 34.26
N LEU A 46 -6.60 -25.61 33.97
CA LEU A 46 -5.33 -25.88 34.71
C LEU A 46 -4.71 -27.31 34.59
N ARG A 47 -3.40 -27.56 34.83
CA ARG A 47 -2.29 -26.77 35.42
C ARG A 47 -0.91 -27.20 34.85
N SER A 48 0.15 -26.45 35.16
CA SER A 48 1.55 -26.77 34.78
C SER A 48 2.23 -27.82 35.69
N THR A 49 3.10 -28.65 35.12
CA THR A 49 4.26 -29.30 35.77
C THR A 49 5.39 -29.59 34.77
N SER A 50 6.58 -29.94 35.26
CA SER A 50 7.84 -29.91 34.51
C SER A 50 8.60 -31.25 34.43
N ALA A 51 9.46 -31.35 33.40
CA ALA A 51 10.82 -31.93 33.41
C ALA A 51 11.10 -33.35 32.85
N ARG A 52 12.27 -33.39 32.17
CA ARG A 52 13.29 -34.47 32.03
C ARG A 52 13.21 -35.57 30.95
N SER A 53 14.38 -35.73 30.32
CA SER A 53 15.06 -36.95 29.80
C SER A 53 14.50 -37.76 28.61
N ILE A 54 15.10 -37.46 27.44
CA ILE A 54 15.76 -38.42 26.51
C ILE A 54 16.27 -39.69 27.25
N PRO A 55 16.04 -40.93 26.73
CA PRO A 55 16.86 -41.46 25.63
C PRO A 55 16.16 -42.31 24.54
N SER A 56 16.96 -42.55 23.50
CA SER A 56 16.65 -43.27 22.26
C SER A 56 16.45 -44.78 22.40
N ALA A 57 15.58 -45.35 21.57
CA ALA A 57 15.71 -46.72 21.06
C ALA A 57 15.36 -46.70 19.56
N GLY A 58 16.23 -47.27 18.72
CA GLY A 58 16.02 -47.36 17.28
C GLY A 58 15.43 -48.72 16.88
N ILE A 59 14.55 -48.75 15.88
CA ILE A 59 14.05 -49.98 15.27
C ILE A 59 14.33 -49.92 13.76
N ARG A 60 15.12 -50.88 13.27
CA ARG A 60 15.15 -51.24 11.85
C ARG A 60 13.94 -52.15 11.58
N ASN A 61 13.32 -52.09 10.39
CA ASN A 61 13.52 -53.14 9.38
C ASN A 61 12.61 -53.03 8.14
N TRP A 62 13.22 -53.41 7.02
CA TRP A 62 12.66 -54.04 5.82
C TRP A 62 11.77 -53.15 4.94
N ILE A 63 12.19 -52.83 3.71
CA ILE A 63 12.39 -53.71 2.53
C ILE A 63 11.05 -54.21 2.00
N HIS A 64 10.66 -53.64 0.86
CA HIS A 64 10.28 -54.45 -0.30
C HIS A 64 11.15 -54.00 -1.48
N ALA A 65 11.50 -54.94 -2.35
CA ALA A 65 12.29 -54.68 -3.55
C ALA A 65 11.52 -55.17 -4.77
N GLU A 66 11.57 -54.40 -5.85
CA GLU A 66 11.31 -54.86 -7.21
C GLU A 66 12.45 -54.37 -8.10
N ALA A 67 12.92 -55.23 -8.98
CA ALA A 67 14.03 -54.95 -9.89
C ALA A 67 13.82 -55.75 -11.17
N ILE A 68 13.68 -55.06 -12.31
CA ILE A 68 13.56 -55.67 -13.63
C ILE A 68 14.53 -54.98 -14.61
N GLN A 69 15.52 -55.79 -14.99
CA GLN A 69 16.25 -55.85 -16.26
C GLN A 69 17.20 -54.71 -16.68
N THR A 70 18.36 -55.19 -17.12
CA THR A 70 19.47 -54.54 -17.82
C THR A 70 19.20 -54.39 -19.32
N GLU A 71 19.88 -53.44 -19.96
CA GLU A 71 20.47 -53.71 -21.27
C GLU A 71 21.85 -53.02 -21.42
N VAL A 72 22.61 -53.35 -22.48
CA VAL A 72 24.06 -53.09 -22.58
C VAL A 72 24.40 -52.40 -23.91
N ALA A 73 25.28 -51.39 -23.87
CA ALA A 73 25.92 -50.81 -25.05
C ALA A 73 27.39 -50.44 -24.74
N LEU A 74 28.23 -50.42 -25.78
CA LEU A 74 29.69 -50.25 -25.69
C LEU A 74 30.15 -48.84 -26.11
N SER A 75 31.31 -48.43 -25.58
CA SER A 75 32.10 -47.23 -25.93
C SER A 75 32.76 -47.35 -27.33
N PRO A 76 33.30 -46.29 -28.00
CA PRO A 76 34.54 -45.61 -27.55
C PRO A 76 34.81 -44.14 -28.05
N THR A 77 36.07 -43.70 -27.84
CA THR A 77 36.88 -42.68 -28.61
C THR A 77 36.72 -41.16 -28.40
N SER A 78 37.65 -40.61 -27.59
CA SER A 78 38.62 -39.51 -27.88
C SER A 78 38.22 -38.18 -28.59
N PRO A 79 38.60 -37.00 -28.03
CA PRO A 79 38.54 -35.69 -28.71
C PRO A 79 39.84 -35.31 -29.45
N SER A 80 39.80 -34.32 -30.36
CA SER A 80 41.01 -33.74 -30.98
C SER A 80 40.84 -32.30 -31.53
N SER A 81 41.82 -31.42 -31.23
CA SER A 81 42.06 -30.09 -31.86
C SER A 81 40.93 -29.04 -31.71
N THR A 82 41.14 -27.71 -31.74
CA THR A 82 42.28 -26.75 -31.74
C THR A 82 41.71 -25.41 -31.17
N ASN A 83 42.27 -24.18 -31.15
CA ASN A 83 43.46 -23.41 -31.58
C ASN A 83 43.39 -22.08 -30.75
N ARG A 84 44.36 -21.17 -30.58
CA ARG A 84 45.85 -21.08 -30.70
C ARG A 84 46.25 -19.64 -30.23
N HIS A 85 47.56 -19.34 -30.16
CA HIS A 85 48.15 -17.97 -30.10
C HIS A 85 47.88 -17.14 -28.81
N ASP A 86 48.84 -16.41 -28.21
CA ASP A 86 50.31 -16.47 -28.31
C ASP A 86 51.06 -15.69 -27.19
N SER A 87 52.40 -15.67 -27.25
CA SER A 87 53.32 -14.61 -26.79
C SER A 87 53.76 -14.54 -25.30
N HIS A 88 55.01 -15.00 -25.07
CA HIS A 88 56.12 -14.39 -24.28
C HIS A 88 55.86 -13.88 -22.83
N TYR A 89 56.67 -14.24 -21.82
CA TYR A 89 58.13 -14.00 -21.78
C TYR A 89 58.94 -15.06 -20.99
N PHE A 90 60.24 -15.15 -21.29
CA PHE A 90 61.23 -16.04 -20.64
C PHE A 90 62.18 -15.26 -19.73
N ARG A 91 62.59 -15.83 -18.58
CA ARG A 91 64.02 -15.97 -18.24
C ARG A 91 64.29 -16.98 -17.11
N SER A 92 65.10 -17.99 -17.41
CA SER A 92 65.81 -18.79 -16.40
C SER A 92 67.15 -18.13 -16.05
N LEU A 93 67.64 -18.31 -14.82
CA LEU A 93 68.99 -17.92 -14.42
C LEU A 93 69.73 -19.10 -13.80
N SER A 94 70.79 -19.54 -14.48
CA SER A 94 71.81 -20.46 -13.97
C SER A 94 73.18 -19.81 -14.18
N SER A 95 74.05 -19.87 -13.16
CA SER A 95 75.39 -19.27 -13.15
C SER A 95 76.16 -19.71 -11.90
N PRO A 96 77.51 -19.70 -11.90
CA PRO A 96 78.41 -19.83 -13.05
C PRO A 96 79.49 -20.92 -12.83
N THR A 97 80.44 -20.99 -13.77
CA THR A 97 81.49 -22.01 -13.87
C THR A 97 82.67 -21.81 -12.92
N SER A 98 83.47 -22.88 -12.79
CA SER A 98 84.86 -22.83 -12.31
C SER A 98 85.74 -21.88 -13.13
N THR A 99 86.84 -21.42 -12.52
CA THR A 99 87.93 -20.69 -13.20
C THR A 99 89.25 -21.34 -12.81
N SER A 100 90.15 -21.57 -13.78
CA SER A 100 91.47 -22.13 -13.56
C SER A 100 92.57 -21.08 -13.67
N CYS A 101 93.51 -21.13 -12.74
CA CYS A 101 94.86 -20.56 -12.82
C CYS A 101 95.78 -21.57 -12.10
N GLY A 102 96.99 -21.88 -12.55
CA GLY A 102 97.71 -21.39 -13.72
C GLY A 102 99.21 -21.47 -13.43
N TRP A 103 99.88 -22.54 -13.87
CA TRP A 103 101.33 -22.70 -13.63
C TRP A 103 102.15 -21.69 -14.44
N GLY A 104 103.13 -21.07 -13.79
CA GLY A 104 104.13 -20.19 -14.41
C GLY A 104 105.51 -20.46 -13.83
N TYR A 105 106.48 -20.77 -14.68
CA TYR A 105 107.87 -21.02 -14.30
C TYR A 105 108.69 -19.74 -14.27
N THR A 106 109.62 -19.62 -13.30
CA THR A 106 110.80 -18.76 -13.42
C THR A 106 112.04 -19.43 -12.83
N SER A 107 113.09 -19.58 -13.64
CA SER A 107 114.49 -19.66 -13.21
C SER A 107 114.93 -18.24 -12.76
N SER A 108 115.94 -17.98 -11.93
CA SER A 108 117.15 -18.75 -11.52
C SER A 108 117.39 -18.58 -9.99
N ALA A 109 118.52 -18.90 -9.34
CA ALA A 109 119.89 -19.22 -9.76
C ALA A 109 120.64 -20.11 -8.73
N GLU A 110 121.97 -20.24 -8.90
CA GLU A 110 122.85 -21.00 -8.02
C GLU A 110 123.17 -20.28 -6.69
N GLN A 111 123.40 -21.04 -5.61
CA GLN A 111 124.67 -20.92 -4.89
C GLN A 111 125.08 -22.27 -4.28
N ARG A 112 126.37 -22.63 -4.40
CA ARG A 112 126.95 -23.87 -3.86
C ARG A 112 127.30 -23.69 -2.38
N MET A 113 127.28 -24.78 -1.60
CA MET A 113 128.54 -25.37 -1.12
C MET A 113 128.37 -26.87 -0.83
N SER A 114 129.49 -27.58 -0.76
CA SER A 114 129.58 -29.03 -0.54
C SER A 114 130.09 -29.35 0.86
N SER A 115 129.62 -30.45 1.44
CA SER A 115 130.50 -31.46 2.05
C SER A 115 129.74 -32.79 2.17
N ASP A 116 130.38 -33.89 1.78
CA ASP A 116 129.98 -35.23 2.23
C ASP A 116 130.29 -35.40 3.73
N CYS A 117 129.47 -36.17 4.44
CA CYS A 117 129.91 -37.41 5.09
C CYS A 117 128.74 -38.28 5.61
N ASP A 118 129.05 -39.53 5.94
CA ASP A 118 128.37 -40.39 6.91
C ASP A 118 126.89 -40.79 6.71
N THR A 119 126.73 -41.68 5.74
CA THR A 119 126.20 -43.05 5.92
C THR A 119 125.48 -43.39 7.24
N LYS A 120 124.27 -44.00 7.10
CA LYS A 120 123.53 -44.82 8.10
C LYS A 120 122.70 -44.14 9.20
N VAL A 121 122.57 -42.82 9.26
CA VAL A 121 121.60 -42.16 10.19
C VAL A 121 120.30 -41.69 9.48
N GLY A 122 120.37 -41.44 8.17
CA GLY A 122 119.21 -40.95 7.40
C GLY A 122 118.06 -41.95 7.24
N GLU A 123 118.34 -43.24 7.10
CA GLU A 123 117.32 -44.27 6.88
C GLU A 123 116.42 -44.46 8.10
N GLU A 124 116.98 -44.43 9.32
CA GLU A 124 116.22 -44.61 10.56
C GLU A 124 115.35 -43.38 10.89
N SER A 125 115.84 -42.17 10.57
CA SER A 125 115.06 -40.93 10.70
C SER A 125 113.87 -40.92 9.72
N LEU A 126 114.11 -41.22 8.43
CA LEU A 126 113.05 -41.31 7.43
C LEU A 126 112.07 -42.45 7.72
N TYR A 127 112.54 -43.59 8.23
CA TYR A 127 111.68 -44.70 8.65
C TYR A 127 110.73 -44.27 9.77
N ASN A 128 111.24 -43.62 10.83
CA ASN A 128 110.40 -43.13 11.92
C ASN A 128 109.36 -42.10 11.44
N GLN A 129 109.74 -41.15 10.58
CA GLN A 129 108.81 -40.19 10.00
C GLN A 129 107.75 -40.88 9.11
N PHE A 130 108.12 -41.92 8.37
CA PHE A 130 107.19 -42.72 7.57
C PHE A 130 106.24 -43.57 8.44
N ILE A 131 106.69 -44.05 9.59
CA ILE A 131 105.86 -44.72 10.60
C ILE A 131 104.85 -43.73 11.20
N GLU A 132 105.26 -42.52 11.54
CA GLU A 132 104.40 -41.47 12.11
C GLU A 132 103.31 -41.03 11.13
N VAL A 133 103.68 -40.68 9.89
CA VAL A 133 102.72 -40.36 8.81
C VAL A 133 101.78 -41.54 8.52
N ARG A 134 102.25 -42.80 8.62
CA ARG A 134 101.39 -43.97 8.47
C ARG A 134 100.40 -44.13 9.63
N ILE A 135 100.78 -43.77 10.86
CA ILE A 135 99.89 -43.77 12.04
C ILE A 135 98.83 -42.67 11.89
N GLU A 136 99.22 -41.46 11.49
CA GLU A 136 98.28 -40.35 11.23
C GLU A 136 97.30 -40.68 10.08
N ALA A 137 97.80 -41.25 8.98
CA ALA A 137 97.00 -41.73 7.85
C ALA A 137 96.18 -43.00 8.17
N GLU A 138 96.40 -43.66 9.32
CA GLU A 138 95.49 -44.66 9.87
C GLU A 138 94.46 -44.06 10.82
N ALA A 139 94.85 -43.07 11.64
CA ALA A 139 93.95 -42.35 12.53
C ALA A 139 92.87 -41.61 11.72
N SER A 140 93.28 -40.79 10.74
CA SER A 140 92.38 -40.07 9.83
C SER A 140 91.45 -41.01 9.06
N ARG A 141 91.92 -42.21 8.71
CA ARG A 141 91.13 -43.24 8.01
C ARG A 141 90.10 -43.89 8.93
N LYS A 142 90.45 -44.12 10.20
CA LYS A 142 89.53 -44.60 11.24
C LYS A 142 88.46 -43.55 11.54
N GLU A 143 88.84 -42.28 11.69
CA GLU A 143 87.93 -41.15 11.88
C GLU A 143 86.97 -40.97 10.70
N ALA A 144 87.48 -40.91 9.46
CA ALA A 144 86.64 -40.85 8.26
C ALA A 144 85.68 -42.03 8.14
N SER A 145 86.09 -43.23 8.56
CA SER A 145 85.19 -44.41 8.59
C SER A 145 84.08 -44.30 9.64
N ALA A 146 84.36 -43.68 10.80
CA ALA A 146 83.39 -43.44 11.86
C ALA A 146 82.38 -42.35 11.47
N GLU A 147 82.85 -41.25 10.86
CA GLU A 147 81.97 -40.19 10.39
C GLU A 147 81.12 -40.64 9.19
N LEU A 148 81.65 -41.49 8.30
CA LEU A 148 80.87 -42.16 7.24
C LEU A 148 79.77 -43.07 7.83
N LEU A 149 80.05 -43.80 8.92
CA LEU A 149 79.05 -44.62 9.61
C LEU A 149 77.95 -43.77 10.25
N LYS A 150 78.33 -42.63 10.86
CA LYS A 150 77.42 -41.63 11.44
C LYS A 150 76.55 -40.97 10.37
N CYS A 151 77.11 -40.60 9.23
CA CYS A 151 76.36 -40.08 8.09
C CYS A 151 75.33 -41.09 7.57
N LYS A 152 75.72 -42.36 7.36
CA LYS A 152 74.80 -43.44 6.94
C LYS A 152 73.67 -43.69 7.95
N LYS A 153 73.93 -43.53 9.25
CA LYS A 153 72.89 -43.62 10.28
C LYS A 153 71.89 -42.46 10.18
N LEU A 154 72.38 -41.23 10.05
CA LEU A 154 71.54 -40.03 9.90
C LEU A 154 70.73 -40.08 8.59
N GLU A 155 71.32 -40.58 7.51
CA GLU A 155 70.65 -40.82 6.22
C GLU A 155 69.49 -41.81 6.36
N ALA A 156 69.70 -42.94 7.05
CA ALA A 156 68.64 -43.91 7.33
C ALA A 156 67.53 -43.34 8.23
N GLU A 157 67.87 -42.49 9.22
CA GLU A 157 66.90 -41.78 10.06
C GLU A 157 66.11 -40.73 9.27
N ALA A 158 66.76 -40.00 8.35
CA ALA A 158 66.12 -39.05 7.45
C ALA A 158 65.15 -39.74 6.46
N VAL A 159 65.55 -40.85 5.83
CA VAL A 159 64.66 -41.65 4.97
C VAL A 159 63.45 -42.17 5.75
N LYS A 160 63.65 -42.60 7.00
CA LYS A 160 62.57 -43.02 7.90
C LYS A 160 61.63 -41.86 8.27
N ALA A 161 62.13 -40.64 8.41
CA ALA A 161 61.32 -39.44 8.61
C ALA A 161 60.51 -39.07 7.36
N ILE A 162 61.15 -39.05 6.18
CA ILE A 162 60.49 -38.77 4.89
C ILE A 162 59.35 -39.76 4.62
N ASN A 163 59.55 -41.05 4.92
CA ASN A 163 58.51 -42.05 4.74
C ASN A 163 57.33 -41.88 5.72
N LYS A 164 57.56 -41.36 6.93
CA LYS A 164 56.48 -40.97 7.85
C LYS A 164 55.70 -39.75 7.33
N VAL A 165 56.39 -38.74 6.80
CA VAL A 165 55.74 -37.55 6.22
C VAL A 165 54.84 -37.95 5.06
N LYS A 166 55.34 -38.76 4.11
CA LYS A 166 54.54 -39.28 2.98
C LYS A 166 53.31 -40.09 3.41
N ALA A 167 53.43 -40.87 4.49
CA ALA A 167 52.29 -41.59 5.05
C ALA A 167 51.24 -40.64 5.66
N PHE A 168 51.68 -39.56 6.32
CA PHE A 168 50.80 -38.54 6.88
C PHE A 168 50.14 -37.68 5.77
N GLU A 169 50.87 -37.29 4.74
CA GLU A 169 50.35 -36.59 3.56
C GLU A 169 49.24 -37.40 2.87
N SER A 170 49.46 -38.70 2.67
CA SER A 170 48.48 -39.63 2.10
C SER A 170 47.22 -39.77 2.99
N ALA A 171 47.41 -39.93 4.30
CA ALA A 171 46.29 -40.00 5.25
C ALA A 171 45.48 -38.69 5.29
N HIS A 172 46.15 -37.54 5.28
CA HIS A 172 45.51 -36.23 5.25
C HIS A 172 44.75 -35.98 3.94
N ALA A 173 45.33 -36.35 2.79
CA ALA A 173 44.64 -36.29 1.50
C ALA A 173 43.36 -37.16 1.47
N HIS A 174 43.40 -38.35 2.08
CA HIS A 174 42.22 -39.20 2.25
C HIS A 174 41.17 -38.56 3.17
N GLU A 175 41.58 -37.98 4.31
CA GLU A 175 40.69 -37.29 5.24
C GLU A 175 40.02 -36.05 4.61
N VAL A 176 40.75 -35.27 3.82
CA VAL A 176 40.23 -34.11 3.06
C VAL A 176 39.24 -34.57 1.98
N LYS A 177 39.50 -35.69 1.29
CA LYS A 177 38.54 -36.28 0.35
C LYS A 177 37.24 -36.67 1.05
N LEU A 178 37.35 -37.39 2.17
CA LEU A 178 36.19 -37.87 2.93
C LEU A 178 35.37 -36.71 3.50
N ARG A 179 36.02 -35.63 3.97
CA ARG A 179 35.34 -34.38 4.36
C ARG A 179 34.54 -33.79 3.21
N ARG A 180 35.15 -33.60 2.03
CA ARG A 180 34.45 -33.06 0.86
C ARG A 180 33.22 -33.90 0.48
N GLU A 181 33.37 -35.22 0.42
CA GLU A 181 32.26 -36.14 0.15
C GLU A 181 31.12 -36.01 1.19
N SER A 182 31.46 -35.79 2.48
CA SER A 182 30.46 -35.53 3.53
C SER A 182 29.83 -34.13 3.48
N GLU A 183 30.58 -33.09 3.10
CA GLU A 183 30.05 -31.73 2.93
C GLU A 183 29.10 -31.64 1.73
N ASP A 184 29.43 -32.31 0.63
CA ASP A 184 28.62 -32.25 -0.59
C ASP A 184 27.32 -33.07 -0.42
N ALA A 185 27.35 -34.17 0.35
CA ALA A 185 26.13 -34.87 0.80
C ALA A 185 25.30 -34.05 1.82
N LEU A 186 25.94 -33.19 2.62
CA LEU A 186 25.23 -32.24 3.49
C LEU A 186 24.60 -31.10 2.69
N ARG A 187 25.28 -30.59 1.64
CA ARG A 187 24.74 -29.58 0.73
C ARG A 187 23.47 -30.07 0.02
N THR A 188 23.47 -31.30 -0.52
CA THR A 188 22.28 -31.84 -1.20
C THR A 188 21.11 -32.07 -0.24
N THR A 189 21.36 -32.59 0.97
CA THR A 189 20.29 -32.81 1.95
C THR A 189 19.72 -31.51 2.54
N ILE A 190 20.52 -30.45 2.67
CA ILE A 190 20.00 -29.10 2.99
C ILE A 190 19.11 -28.58 1.86
N GLN A 191 19.56 -28.64 0.61
CA GLN A 191 18.79 -28.17 -0.54
C GLN A 191 17.44 -28.91 -0.71
N GLU A 192 17.42 -30.21 -0.41
CA GLU A 192 16.18 -31.01 -0.42
C GLU A 192 15.24 -30.64 0.75
N GLN A 193 15.77 -30.32 1.94
CA GLN A 193 14.96 -29.80 3.05
C GLN A 193 14.40 -28.38 2.78
N GLU A 194 15.16 -27.50 2.13
CA GLU A 194 14.71 -26.18 1.72
C GLU A 194 13.54 -26.29 0.72
N LYS A 195 13.67 -27.15 -0.31
CA LYS A 195 12.59 -27.43 -1.26
C LYS A 195 11.33 -27.99 -0.58
N LEU A 196 11.49 -28.93 0.34
CA LEU A 196 10.36 -29.50 1.10
C LEU A 196 9.69 -28.46 2.03
N LEU A 197 10.44 -27.47 2.53
CA LEU A 197 9.88 -26.34 3.29
C LEU A 197 9.05 -25.40 2.39
N GLU A 198 9.55 -25.05 1.20
CA GLU A 198 8.79 -24.24 0.22
C GLU A 198 7.48 -24.93 -0.20
N GLU A 199 7.54 -26.22 -0.52
CA GLU A 199 6.34 -27.04 -0.83
C GLU A 199 5.36 -27.07 0.34
N ARG A 200 5.84 -27.24 1.58
CA ARG A 200 5.01 -27.22 2.79
C ARG A 200 4.36 -25.85 3.01
N GLU A 201 5.05 -24.75 2.71
CA GLU A 201 4.50 -23.41 2.84
C GLU A 201 3.44 -23.10 1.78
N GLU A 202 3.62 -23.52 0.53
CA GLU A 202 2.60 -23.34 -0.51
C GLU A 202 1.32 -24.14 -0.21
N VAL A 203 1.46 -25.41 0.20
CA VAL A 203 0.31 -26.21 0.68
C VAL A 203 -0.36 -25.55 1.89
N THR A 204 0.42 -24.93 2.79
CA THR A 204 -0.13 -24.16 3.92
C THR A 204 -0.88 -22.91 3.46
N ARG A 205 -0.42 -22.19 2.43
CA ARG A 205 -1.09 -21.00 1.86
C ARG A 205 -2.44 -21.36 1.23
N GLU A 206 -2.48 -22.38 0.36
CA GLU A 206 -3.71 -22.80 -0.30
C GLU A 206 -4.72 -23.41 0.70
N LEU A 207 -4.28 -24.10 1.75
CA LEU A 207 -5.16 -24.53 2.84
C LEU A 207 -5.83 -23.35 3.55
N HIS A 208 -5.08 -22.30 3.92
CA HIS A 208 -5.66 -21.09 4.54
C HIS A 208 -6.58 -20.30 3.60
N LYS A 209 -6.41 -20.41 2.28
CA LYS A 209 -7.30 -19.84 1.27
C LYS A 209 -8.58 -20.66 1.14
N ALA A 210 -8.49 -21.99 1.09
CA ALA A 210 -9.63 -22.90 1.11
C ALA A 210 -10.48 -22.73 2.38
N MET A 211 -9.86 -22.65 3.57
CA MET A 211 -10.55 -22.41 4.84
C MET A 211 -11.32 -21.09 4.87
N ARG A 212 -10.74 -20.00 4.33
CA ARG A 212 -11.44 -18.70 4.20
C ARG A 212 -12.63 -18.79 3.24
N ASN A 213 -12.47 -19.48 2.11
CA ASN A 213 -13.56 -19.68 1.15
C ASN A 213 -14.71 -20.50 1.77
N ILE A 214 -14.40 -21.56 2.53
CA ILE A 214 -15.40 -22.36 3.25
C ILE A 214 -16.15 -21.51 4.29
N ALA A 215 -15.44 -20.67 5.06
CA ALA A 215 -16.07 -19.77 6.03
C ALA A 215 -16.98 -18.72 5.38
N LEU A 216 -16.59 -18.16 4.22
CA LEU A 216 -17.42 -17.24 3.43
C LEU A 216 -18.68 -17.95 2.87
N LEU A 217 -18.55 -19.18 2.40
CA LEU A 217 -19.67 -19.98 1.90
C LEU A 217 -20.64 -20.38 3.03
N ASP A 218 -20.13 -20.78 4.20
CA ASP A 218 -20.94 -21.07 5.39
C ASP A 218 -21.70 -19.82 5.89
N SER A 219 -21.03 -18.66 5.96
CA SER A 219 -21.69 -17.39 6.28
C SER A 219 -22.77 -17.03 5.26
N SER A 220 -22.50 -17.22 3.97
CA SER A 220 -23.47 -16.98 2.88
C SER A 220 -24.67 -17.93 2.96
N ALA A 221 -24.44 -19.20 3.28
CA ALA A 221 -25.49 -20.20 3.46
C ALA A 221 -26.39 -19.88 4.67
N LYS A 222 -25.80 -19.46 5.79
CA LYS A 222 -26.51 -19.04 7.02
C LYS A 222 -27.38 -17.79 6.81
N GLU A 223 -26.88 -16.82 6.04
CA GLU A 223 -27.67 -15.65 5.65
C GLU A 223 -28.79 -16.02 4.66
N ALA A 224 -28.55 -16.96 3.74
CA ALA A 224 -29.56 -17.47 2.83
C ALA A 224 -30.64 -18.33 3.52
N THR A 225 -30.33 -19.02 4.63
CA THR A 225 -31.35 -19.65 5.48
C THR A 225 -32.16 -18.59 6.24
N ARG A 226 -31.50 -17.62 6.88
CA ARG A 226 -32.16 -16.54 7.63
C ARG A 226 -33.19 -15.79 6.78
N ARG A 227 -32.82 -15.36 5.57
CA ARG A 227 -33.74 -14.66 4.66
C ARG A 227 -34.95 -15.50 4.23
N ARG A 228 -34.81 -16.83 4.17
CA ARG A 228 -35.89 -17.75 3.80
C ARG A 228 -36.89 -17.92 4.96
N GLU A 229 -36.38 -17.91 6.19
CA GLU A 229 -37.20 -17.93 7.41
C GLU A 229 -37.93 -16.59 7.59
N GLU A 230 -37.24 -15.46 7.41
CA GLU A 230 -37.82 -14.11 7.46
C GLU A 230 -38.95 -13.94 6.42
N ALA A 231 -38.72 -14.33 5.16
CA ALA A 231 -39.75 -14.31 4.11
C ALA A 231 -40.94 -15.26 4.40
N ALA A 232 -40.72 -16.36 5.14
CA ALA A 232 -41.80 -17.28 5.53
C ALA A 232 -42.69 -16.68 6.64
N GLU A 233 -42.13 -15.92 7.59
CA GLU A 233 -42.92 -15.20 8.58
C GLU A 233 -43.65 -13.98 7.98
N GLU A 234 -43.03 -13.24 7.06
CA GLU A 234 -43.70 -12.19 6.29
C GLU A 234 -44.91 -12.74 5.50
N LEU A 235 -44.75 -13.89 4.85
CA LEU A 235 -45.86 -14.57 4.16
C LEU A 235 -47.03 -14.93 5.09
N LYS A 236 -46.77 -15.36 6.33
CA LYS A 236 -47.82 -15.61 7.34
C LYS A 236 -48.53 -14.32 7.75
N LEU A 237 -47.78 -13.23 7.98
CA LEU A 237 -48.34 -11.92 8.33
C LEU A 237 -49.22 -11.37 7.20
N ILE A 238 -48.77 -11.51 5.94
CA ILE A 238 -49.55 -11.13 4.76
C ILE A 238 -50.82 -12.00 4.64
N GLN A 239 -50.74 -13.31 4.86
CA GLN A 239 -51.92 -14.18 4.88
C GLN A 239 -52.92 -13.80 5.98
N ALA A 240 -52.45 -13.45 7.17
CA ALA A 240 -53.30 -12.98 8.27
C ALA A 240 -53.98 -11.63 7.93
N SER A 241 -53.24 -10.68 7.37
CA SER A 241 -53.78 -9.39 6.91
C SER A 241 -54.81 -9.56 5.79
N ILE A 242 -54.57 -10.46 4.83
CA ILE A 242 -55.55 -10.81 3.80
C ILE A 242 -56.81 -11.44 4.41
N ALA A 243 -56.70 -12.19 5.51
CA ALA A 243 -57.85 -12.75 6.22
C ALA A 243 -58.67 -11.69 6.96
N THR A 244 -58.03 -10.73 7.65
CA THR A 244 -58.75 -9.63 8.32
C THR A 244 -59.43 -8.70 7.32
N LEU A 245 -58.74 -8.28 6.26
CA LEU A 245 -59.30 -7.45 5.19
C LEU A 245 -60.48 -8.14 4.47
N ARG A 246 -60.47 -9.48 4.33
CA ARG A 246 -61.64 -10.24 3.83
C ARG A 246 -62.83 -10.18 4.79
N HIS A 247 -62.59 -10.25 6.10
CA HIS A 247 -63.64 -10.13 7.12
C HIS A 247 -64.23 -8.71 7.16
N GLU A 248 -63.40 -7.68 7.17
CA GLU A 248 -63.84 -6.27 7.15
C GLU A 248 -64.62 -5.93 5.87
N LYS A 249 -64.15 -6.41 4.71
CA LYS A 249 -64.88 -6.28 3.43
C LYS A 249 -66.28 -6.92 3.49
N GLN A 250 -66.45 -7.98 4.27
CA GLN A 250 -67.77 -8.62 4.46
C GLN A 250 -68.64 -7.82 5.45
N LYS A 251 -68.05 -7.28 6.54
CA LYS A 251 -68.73 -6.38 7.48
C LYS A 251 -69.23 -5.10 6.79
N ILE A 252 -68.38 -4.47 5.96
CA ILE A 252 -68.74 -3.29 5.15
C ILE A 252 -69.85 -3.63 4.14
N ARG A 253 -69.88 -4.85 3.58
CA ARG A 253 -71.00 -5.31 2.73
C ARG A 253 -72.32 -5.45 3.50
N GLN A 254 -72.29 -5.95 4.74
CA GLN A 254 -73.47 -6.02 5.59
C GLN A 254 -73.98 -4.62 5.95
N GLN A 255 -73.09 -3.75 6.44
CA GLN A 255 -73.41 -2.35 6.74
C GLN A 255 -73.92 -1.58 5.52
N LYS A 256 -73.37 -1.84 4.32
CA LYS A 256 -73.89 -1.26 3.07
C LYS A 256 -75.30 -1.75 2.77
N MET A 257 -75.60 -3.04 2.96
CA MET A 257 -76.94 -3.60 2.74
C MET A 257 -77.97 -3.01 3.71
N GLU A 258 -77.58 -2.85 4.98
CA GLU A 258 -78.38 -2.16 6.00
C GLU A 258 -78.59 -0.68 5.65
N ALA A 259 -77.53 0.03 5.23
CA ALA A 259 -77.62 1.42 4.80
C ALA A 259 -78.48 1.61 3.54
N THR A 260 -78.47 0.68 2.57
CA THR A 260 -79.41 0.73 1.44
C THR A 260 -80.85 0.52 1.89
N ARG A 261 -81.11 -0.38 2.83
CA ARG A 261 -82.45 -0.59 3.41
C ARG A 261 -82.93 0.65 4.17
N TRP A 262 -82.05 1.29 4.95
CA TRP A 262 -82.31 2.57 5.60
C TRP A 262 -82.54 3.70 4.58
N LEU A 263 -81.82 3.73 3.45
CA LEU A 263 -82.03 4.73 2.39
C LEU A 263 -83.33 4.52 1.59
N GLU A 264 -83.75 3.28 1.39
CA GLU A 264 -85.09 2.97 0.85
C GLU A 264 -86.19 3.46 1.81
N GLN A 265 -86.00 3.25 3.11
CA GLN A 265 -86.89 3.71 4.16
C GLN A 265 -86.91 5.25 4.31
N TRP A 266 -85.75 5.91 4.22
CA TRP A 266 -85.62 7.39 4.24
C TRP A 266 -86.12 8.06 2.97
N LYS A 267 -86.10 7.39 1.80
CA LYS A 267 -86.77 7.90 0.59
C LYS A 267 -88.30 7.97 0.74
N GLY A 268 -88.87 7.27 1.73
CA GLY A 268 -90.25 7.48 2.17
C GLY A 268 -90.43 8.60 3.20
N CYS A 269 -89.36 9.21 3.73
CA CYS A 269 -89.38 10.07 4.92
C CYS A 269 -88.36 11.23 4.83
N GLY A 270 -88.68 12.29 4.07
CA GLY A 270 -88.15 13.64 4.35
C GLY A 270 -87.60 14.44 3.17
N GLN A 271 -88.33 15.49 2.77
CA GLN A 271 -87.77 16.69 2.14
C GLN A 271 -87.59 17.77 3.22
N ALA A 272 -86.35 18.13 3.59
CA ALA A 272 -86.08 19.36 4.36
C ALA A 272 -84.58 19.74 4.38
N GLY A 273 -84.30 21.04 4.19
CA GLY A 273 -83.20 21.79 4.82
C GLY A 273 -81.75 21.29 4.69
N GLY A 274 -80.96 21.94 3.82
CA GLY A 274 -79.50 21.92 3.90
C GLY A 274 -78.93 23.18 4.60
N GLY A 275 -77.70 23.10 5.12
CA GLY A 275 -76.97 24.21 5.74
C GLY A 275 -75.45 23.97 5.67
N ASN A 276 -74.67 25.05 5.52
CA ASN A 276 -73.27 24.99 5.10
C ASN A 276 -72.33 25.72 6.08
N CYS A 277 -71.09 25.25 6.23
CA CYS A 277 -70.00 26.00 6.87
C CYS A 277 -68.63 25.56 6.31
N ASN A 278 -67.68 26.47 6.18
CA ASN A 278 -66.37 26.20 5.57
C ASN A 278 -65.29 27.22 6.00
N GLY A 279 -64.07 26.74 6.23
CA GLY A 279 -62.81 27.51 6.17
C GLY A 279 -62.40 28.36 7.38
N PHE A 280 -61.15 28.17 7.82
CA PHE A 280 -60.18 29.26 8.05
C PHE A 280 -58.74 28.71 7.95
N ILE A 281 -57.79 29.51 7.46
CA ILE A 281 -56.36 29.19 7.38
C ILE A 281 -55.57 30.42 7.87
N GLY A 282 -54.54 30.20 8.68
CA GLY A 282 -53.61 31.24 9.13
C GLY A 282 -52.16 30.82 8.88
N PHE A 283 -51.35 31.75 8.34
CA PHE A 283 -49.90 31.61 8.24
C PHE A 283 -49.21 32.07 9.53
N ILE A 284 -48.03 31.53 9.82
CA ILE A 284 -47.12 32.01 10.86
C ILE A 284 -45.72 32.10 10.24
N GLU A 285 -45.02 33.21 10.48
CA GLU A 285 -43.60 33.36 10.20
C GLU A 285 -42.78 32.67 11.30
N ASP A 286 -41.75 31.91 10.92
CA ASP A 286 -40.66 31.54 11.82
C ASP A 286 -39.47 31.00 11.02
N SER A 287 -38.26 31.09 11.59
CA SER A 287 -37.11 30.31 11.11
C SER A 287 -37.43 28.81 11.17
N PRO A 288 -36.88 27.95 10.29
CA PRO A 288 -37.25 26.53 10.24
C PRO A 288 -36.93 25.83 11.57
N LYS A 289 -37.98 25.66 12.40
CA LYS A 289 -37.90 24.92 13.65
C LYS A 289 -37.59 23.47 13.33
N LEU A 290 -36.54 22.96 13.96
CA LEU A 290 -36.08 21.59 13.84
C LEU A 290 -37.25 20.63 14.11
N ALA A 291 -37.54 19.73 13.16
CA ALA A 291 -38.75 18.91 13.24
C ALA A 291 -38.63 17.86 14.36
N GLU A 292 -39.56 17.86 15.32
CA GLU A 292 -39.67 16.77 16.29
C GLU A 292 -40.51 15.63 15.70
N PHE A 293 -39.92 14.43 15.68
CA PHE A 293 -40.52 13.20 15.17
C PHE A 293 -40.74 12.20 16.30
N SER A 294 -41.85 11.46 16.26
CA SER A 294 -42.11 10.38 17.22
C SER A 294 -41.27 9.14 16.91
N LEU A 295 -41.13 8.25 17.90
CA LEU A 295 -40.54 6.93 17.68
C LEU A 295 -41.29 6.14 16.59
N LEU A 296 -42.62 6.33 16.48
CA LEU A 296 -43.45 5.65 15.47
C LEU A 296 -43.10 6.10 14.05
N ASP A 297 -42.86 7.40 13.84
CA ASP A 297 -42.46 7.92 12.52
C ASP A 297 -41.15 7.30 12.05
N LEU A 298 -40.15 7.21 12.95
CA LEU A 298 -38.86 6.58 12.65
C LEU A 298 -38.99 5.06 12.46
N GLN A 299 -39.87 4.39 13.21
CA GLN A 299 -40.17 2.98 13.01
C GLN A 299 -40.82 2.72 11.65
N THR A 300 -41.78 3.54 11.24
CA THR A 300 -42.41 3.46 9.91
C THR A 300 -41.38 3.70 8.81
N ALA A 301 -40.55 4.75 8.94
CA ALA A 301 -39.54 5.12 7.95
C ALA A 301 -38.43 4.09 7.72
N THR A 302 -38.12 3.25 8.74
CA THR A 302 -36.97 2.32 8.73
C THR A 302 -37.37 0.84 8.81
N CYS A 303 -38.66 0.53 8.66
CA CYS A 303 -39.24 -0.80 8.88
C CYS A 303 -38.80 -1.39 10.24
N ASN A 304 -39.11 -0.69 11.33
CA ASN A 304 -38.72 -1.00 12.72
C ASN A 304 -37.20 -1.09 12.93
N PHE A 305 -36.42 -0.17 12.36
CA PHE A 305 -34.95 -0.16 12.39
C PHE A 305 -34.34 -1.46 11.85
N SER A 306 -34.93 -2.00 10.77
CA SER A 306 -34.51 -3.26 10.16
C SER A 306 -33.04 -3.20 9.70
N LYS A 307 -32.33 -4.32 9.86
CA LYS A 307 -30.93 -4.47 9.42
C LYS A 307 -30.76 -4.19 7.93
N SER A 308 -31.78 -4.46 7.11
CA SER A 308 -31.77 -4.23 5.66
C SER A 308 -31.72 -2.74 5.28
N PHE A 309 -32.16 -1.86 6.19
CA PHE A 309 -32.12 -0.40 6.01
C PHE A 309 -30.88 0.24 6.65
N LYS A 310 -30.03 -0.54 7.32
CA LYS A 310 -28.86 -0.02 8.05
C LYS A 310 -27.71 0.29 7.09
N ILE A 311 -27.41 1.57 6.92
CA ILE A 311 -26.32 2.07 6.06
C ILE A 311 -25.00 2.26 6.79
N GLY A 312 -24.99 2.27 8.14
CA GLY A 312 -23.75 2.41 8.90
C GLY A 312 -23.82 2.01 10.38
N GLN A 313 -22.66 1.77 10.97
CA GLN A 313 -22.43 1.61 12.41
C GLN A 313 -21.20 2.46 12.80
N GLY A 314 -21.42 3.50 13.61
CA GLY A 314 -20.34 4.24 14.25
C GLY A 314 -20.21 3.87 15.73
N GLY A 315 -19.16 4.37 16.40
CA GLY A 315 -18.97 4.18 17.84
C GLY A 315 -20.06 4.84 18.70
N TYR A 316 -20.72 5.87 18.16
CA TYR A 316 -21.79 6.66 18.82
C TYR A 316 -23.21 6.14 18.54
N GLY A 317 -23.44 5.36 17.48
CA GLY A 317 -24.80 4.96 17.07
C GLY A 317 -24.87 4.18 15.77
N SER A 318 -26.07 3.73 15.40
CA SER A 318 -26.38 3.12 14.10
C SER A 318 -27.01 4.14 13.16
N VAL A 319 -26.68 4.10 11.86
CA VAL A 319 -27.32 4.94 10.84
C VAL A 319 -28.17 4.08 9.92
N TYR A 320 -29.41 4.49 9.72
CA TYR A 320 -30.40 3.84 8.86
C TYR A 320 -30.81 4.78 7.73
N LYS A 321 -30.98 4.25 6.52
CA LYS A 321 -31.76 4.92 5.48
C LYS A 321 -33.24 4.80 5.88
N GLY A 322 -34.02 5.85 5.67
CA GLY A 322 -35.48 5.79 5.71
C GLY A 322 -36.10 6.72 4.67
N GLU A 323 -37.41 6.62 4.50
CA GLU A 323 -38.21 7.56 3.70
C GLU A 323 -39.21 8.25 4.63
N MET A 324 -39.20 9.59 4.67
CA MET A 324 -40.03 10.43 5.54
C MET A 324 -40.47 11.68 4.78
N LEU A 325 -41.76 12.05 4.86
CA LEU A 325 -42.31 13.26 4.21
C LEU A 325 -41.93 13.34 2.70
N ASP A 326 -42.08 12.21 2.01
CA ASP A 326 -41.68 11.98 0.60
C ASP A 326 -40.21 12.31 0.27
N LYS A 327 -39.32 12.22 1.28
CA LYS A 327 -37.87 12.43 1.15
C LYS A 327 -37.08 11.28 1.76
N THR A 328 -36.00 10.93 1.09
CA THR A 328 -35.00 10.02 1.65
C THR A 328 -34.18 10.70 2.75
N VAL A 329 -34.08 10.06 3.91
CA VAL A 329 -33.40 10.57 5.11
C VAL A 329 -32.38 9.58 5.67
N ALA A 330 -31.38 10.11 6.38
CA ALA A 330 -30.42 9.35 7.16
C ALA A 330 -30.73 9.48 8.66
N ILE A 331 -31.31 8.44 9.24
CA ILE A 331 -31.75 8.39 10.64
C ILE A 331 -30.61 7.77 11.48
N LYS A 332 -29.92 8.61 12.24
CA LYS A 332 -28.84 8.22 13.15
C LYS A 332 -29.39 8.03 14.56
N ARG A 333 -29.55 6.77 14.97
CA ARG A 333 -29.95 6.40 16.32
C ARG A 333 -28.73 6.23 17.21
N LEU A 334 -28.59 7.07 18.23
CA LEU A 334 -27.47 7.08 19.16
C LEU A 334 -27.61 5.95 20.19
N HIS A 335 -26.51 5.60 20.85
CA HIS A 335 -26.47 4.62 21.94
C HIS A 335 -26.78 5.31 23.29
N PRO A 336 -27.93 5.06 23.95
CA PRO A 336 -28.34 5.83 25.13
C PRO A 336 -27.35 5.74 26.30
N HIS A 337 -26.67 4.61 26.44
CA HIS A 337 -25.64 4.36 27.48
C HIS A 337 -24.32 5.12 27.28
N LYS A 338 -24.25 6.04 26.30
CA LYS A 338 -23.06 6.86 25.97
C LYS A 338 -23.31 8.37 25.99
N MET A 339 -24.55 8.78 26.23
CA MET A 339 -24.99 10.17 26.12
C MET A 339 -25.02 10.83 27.50
N GLN A 340 -24.83 12.15 27.56
CA GLN A 340 -24.64 12.87 28.83
C GLN A 340 -25.92 13.09 29.65
N GLY A 341 -27.10 13.07 29.01
CA GLY A 341 -28.40 13.21 29.64
C GLY A 341 -29.43 13.75 28.64
N GLN A 342 -30.74 13.71 28.99
CA GLN A 342 -31.80 14.06 28.04
C GLN A 342 -31.94 15.58 27.83
N SER A 343 -31.67 16.37 28.88
CA SER A 343 -31.67 17.84 28.81
C SER A 343 -30.47 18.34 28.01
N GLU A 344 -29.32 17.72 28.24
CA GLU A 344 -28.04 17.96 27.58
C GLU A 344 -28.14 17.60 26.09
N PHE A 345 -28.73 16.44 25.77
CA PHE A 345 -29.05 16.06 24.39
C PHE A 345 -29.95 17.10 23.71
N GLN A 346 -31.01 17.60 24.36
CA GLN A 346 -31.89 18.62 23.78
C GLN A 346 -31.17 19.97 23.59
N GLN A 347 -30.37 20.43 24.55
CA GLN A 347 -29.60 21.67 24.45
C GLN A 347 -28.60 21.63 23.30
N GLU A 348 -27.85 20.54 23.17
CA GLU A 348 -26.86 20.35 22.10
C GLU A 348 -27.52 20.11 20.73
N VAL A 349 -28.66 19.44 20.68
CA VAL A 349 -29.51 19.38 19.48
C VAL A 349 -29.95 20.77 19.03
N GLN A 350 -30.26 21.69 19.94
CA GLN A 350 -30.58 23.09 19.60
C GLN A 350 -29.36 23.91 19.15
N VAL A 351 -28.13 23.48 19.45
CA VAL A 351 -26.91 24.03 18.84
C VAL A 351 -26.77 23.48 17.43
N LEU A 352 -26.78 22.15 17.27
CA LEU A 352 -26.65 21.48 15.96
C LEU A 352 -27.70 21.93 14.95
N GLY A 353 -28.96 22.07 15.36
CA GLY A 353 -30.08 22.50 14.52
C GLY A 353 -30.01 23.96 14.04
N LYS A 354 -29.05 24.77 14.51
CA LYS A 354 -28.79 26.12 14.00
C LYS A 354 -27.71 26.13 12.91
N LEU A 355 -26.87 25.10 12.83
CA LEU A 355 -25.70 25.05 11.94
C LEU A 355 -26.11 24.75 10.50
N HIS A 356 -26.11 25.78 9.66
CA HIS A 356 -26.43 25.69 8.24
C HIS A 356 -25.25 26.19 7.39
N HIS A 357 -24.62 25.29 6.66
CA HIS A 357 -23.51 25.58 5.73
C HIS A 357 -23.58 24.59 4.56
N PRO A 358 -23.33 24.99 3.30
CA PRO A 358 -23.49 24.11 2.12
C PRO A 358 -22.69 22.82 2.20
N ASN A 359 -21.52 22.83 2.85
CA ASN A 359 -20.66 21.66 3.05
C ASN A 359 -20.76 21.02 4.45
N LEU A 360 -21.86 21.24 5.17
CA LEU A 360 -22.25 20.46 6.35
C LEU A 360 -23.54 19.69 6.08
N VAL A 361 -23.66 18.47 6.59
CA VAL A 361 -24.88 17.66 6.45
C VAL A 361 -26.00 18.23 7.31
N THR A 362 -27.08 18.66 6.66
CA THR A 362 -28.23 19.32 7.27
C THR A 362 -28.99 18.39 8.21
N LEU A 363 -29.18 18.81 9.46
CA LEU A 363 -30.09 18.17 10.41
C LEU A 363 -31.53 18.63 10.12
N ILE A 364 -32.40 17.70 9.73
CA ILE A 364 -33.81 17.94 9.36
C ILE A 364 -34.71 17.91 10.60
N GLY A 365 -34.42 17.01 11.54
CA GLY A 365 -35.23 16.80 12.73
C GLY A 365 -34.63 15.83 13.72
N VAL A 366 -35.35 15.55 14.81
CA VAL A 366 -34.90 14.72 15.93
C VAL A 366 -36.06 13.93 16.56
N CYS A 367 -35.73 12.85 17.25
CA CYS A 367 -36.66 12.09 18.07
C CYS A 367 -36.03 11.86 19.46
N PRO A 368 -36.40 12.67 20.48
CA PRO A 368 -35.87 12.56 21.83
C PRO A 368 -36.11 11.16 22.45
N ASP A 369 -37.32 10.60 22.29
CA ASP A 369 -37.71 9.29 22.84
C ASP A 369 -36.75 8.15 22.45
N SER A 370 -36.15 8.25 21.26
CA SER A 370 -35.29 7.21 20.67
C SER A 370 -33.81 7.59 20.63
N TRP A 371 -33.46 8.81 21.09
CA TRP A 371 -32.14 9.42 20.96
C TRP A 371 -31.64 9.41 19.51
N SER A 372 -32.53 9.78 18.57
CA SER A 372 -32.23 9.76 17.14
C SER A 372 -32.18 11.16 16.52
N LEU A 373 -31.27 11.33 15.57
CA LEU A 373 -31.09 12.51 14.74
C LEU A 373 -31.44 12.17 13.30
N VAL A 374 -32.20 13.02 12.61
CA VAL A 374 -32.67 12.82 11.24
C VAL A 374 -31.97 13.82 10.32
N TYR A 375 -31.16 13.34 9.40
CA TYR A 375 -30.37 14.14 8.47
C TYR A 375 -30.84 13.96 7.02
N GLU A 376 -30.43 14.87 6.14
CA GLU A 376 -30.50 14.63 4.68
C GLU A 376 -29.71 13.36 4.29
N TYR A 377 -30.19 12.63 3.28
CA TYR A 377 -29.50 11.45 2.76
C TYR A 377 -28.63 11.82 1.54
N LEU A 378 -27.34 11.47 1.61
CA LEU A 378 -26.38 11.70 0.53
C LEU A 378 -26.13 10.39 -0.26
N PRO A 379 -26.45 10.33 -1.56
CA PRO A 379 -26.51 9.07 -2.30
C PRO A 379 -25.16 8.51 -2.72
N ASN A 380 -24.13 9.35 -2.88
CA ASN A 380 -22.82 8.92 -3.40
C ASN A 380 -21.86 8.40 -2.31
N GLY A 381 -22.37 8.15 -1.09
CA GLY A 381 -21.63 7.53 0.00
C GLY A 381 -20.63 8.47 0.66
N ASN A 382 -19.45 7.94 1.02
CA ASN A 382 -18.40 8.62 1.76
C ASN A 382 -17.08 8.68 0.96
N LEU A 383 -16.20 9.62 1.32
CA LEU A 383 -14.91 9.83 0.65
C LEU A 383 -13.93 8.66 0.83
N GLN A 384 -13.92 7.97 1.97
CA GLN A 384 -13.06 6.79 2.19
C GLN A 384 -13.33 5.72 1.12
N ASP A 385 -14.60 5.38 0.91
CA ASP A 385 -15.00 4.45 -0.13
C ASP A 385 -14.73 4.99 -1.53
N ARG A 386 -15.01 6.28 -1.80
CA ARG A 386 -14.79 6.89 -3.11
C ARG A 386 -13.32 6.94 -3.52
N LEU A 387 -12.40 7.09 -2.57
CA LEU A 387 -10.96 7.20 -2.79
C LEU A 387 -10.26 5.83 -2.89
N PHE A 388 -10.68 4.83 -2.10
CA PHE A 388 -9.98 3.55 -2.00
C PHE A 388 -10.68 2.36 -2.68
N ARG A 389 -11.98 2.45 -3.01
CA ARG A 389 -12.76 1.32 -3.55
C ARG A 389 -12.74 1.31 -5.09
N LYS A 390 -11.88 0.46 -5.66
CA LYS A 390 -11.87 0.12 -7.10
C LYS A 390 -13.20 -0.54 -7.53
N SER A 391 -14.13 0.30 -7.93
CA SER A 391 -15.45 -0.05 -8.49
C SER A 391 -15.56 0.52 -9.90
N ASN A 392 -16.60 0.15 -10.66
CA ASN A 392 -16.81 0.60 -12.04
C ASN A 392 -17.34 2.05 -12.11
N ILE A 393 -16.83 2.95 -11.27
CA ILE A 393 -17.24 4.35 -11.16
C ILE A 393 -15.99 5.21 -11.27
N ASP A 394 -16.01 6.22 -12.14
CA ASP A 394 -14.82 7.01 -12.50
C ASP A 394 -14.08 7.57 -11.28
N SER A 395 -12.76 7.61 -11.35
CA SER A 395 -11.91 8.11 -10.25
C SER A 395 -12.10 9.61 -10.04
N LEU A 396 -11.94 10.08 -8.80
CA LEU A 396 -11.99 11.52 -8.50
C LEU A 396 -10.84 12.23 -9.22
N THR A 397 -11.14 13.09 -10.19
CA THR A 397 -10.14 13.91 -10.88
C THR A 397 -9.53 14.95 -9.95
N TRP A 398 -8.33 15.44 -10.26
CA TRP A 398 -7.65 16.42 -9.40
C TRP A 398 -8.52 17.66 -9.13
N LYS A 399 -9.24 18.19 -10.14
CA LYS A 399 -10.13 19.36 -9.96
C LYS A 399 -11.18 19.13 -8.88
N ILE A 400 -11.83 17.96 -8.88
CA ILE A 400 -12.82 17.57 -7.86
C ILE A 400 -12.14 17.44 -6.48
N ARG A 401 -10.97 16.82 -6.41
CA ARG A 401 -10.24 16.68 -5.12
C ARG A 401 -9.82 18.03 -4.54
N VAL A 402 -9.45 19.00 -5.37
CA VAL A 402 -9.11 20.37 -4.94
C VAL A 402 -10.36 21.14 -4.50
N GLN A 403 -11.49 21.01 -5.22
CA GLN A 403 -12.78 21.54 -4.79
C GLN A 403 -13.16 20.99 -3.40
N MET A 404 -13.08 19.67 -3.20
CA MET A 404 -13.36 19.05 -1.90
C MET A 404 -12.46 19.57 -0.77
N ILE A 405 -11.18 19.85 -1.04
CA ILE A 405 -10.28 20.48 -0.05
C ILE A 405 -10.76 21.87 0.34
N ALA A 406 -11.25 22.68 -0.61
CA ALA A 406 -11.81 24.01 -0.33
C ALA A 406 -13.14 23.92 0.45
N GLU A 407 -14.03 23.00 0.06
CA GLU A 407 -15.32 22.73 0.72
C GLU A 407 -15.15 22.28 2.19
N ILE A 408 -14.17 21.41 2.47
CA ILE A 408 -13.79 20.99 3.82
C ILE A 408 -13.19 22.18 4.59
N ALA A 409 -12.34 23.01 3.97
CA ALA A 409 -11.78 24.19 4.61
C ALA A 409 -12.85 25.23 4.98
N SER A 410 -13.85 25.45 4.11
CA SER A 410 -14.96 26.38 4.36
C SER A 410 -15.86 25.91 5.51
N SER A 411 -16.22 24.62 5.53
CA SER A 411 -17.05 24.04 6.59
C SER A 411 -16.34 24.00 7.94
N LEU A 412 -15.04 23.71 7.98
CA LEU A 412 -14.22 23.83 9.19
C LEU A 412 -14.09 25.28 9.66
N LEU A 413 -13.83 26.24 8.76
CA LEU A 413 -13.79 27.66 9.09
C LEU A 413 -15.11 28.14 9.73
N PHE A 414 -16.26 27.72 9.19
CA PHE A 414 -17.57 28.04 9.74
C PHE A 414 -17.76 27.47 11.16
N LEU A 415 -17.42 26.19 11.38
CA LEU A 415 -17.51 25.57 12.72
C LEU A 415 -16.55 26.22 13.72
N HIS A 416 -15.32 26.54 13.32
CA HIS A 416 -14.29 27.16 14.16
C HIS A 416 -14.57 28.65 14.46
N SER A 417 -15.35 29.32 13.61
CA SER A 417 -15.77 30.73 13.78
C SER A 417 -17.19 30.88 14.36
N SER A 418 -17.80 29.79 14.85
CA SER A 418 -19.13 29.84 15.45
C SER A 418 -19.12 30.51 16.82
N GLU A 419 -20.16 31.30 17.12
CA GLU A 419 -20.40 31.95 18.41
C GLU A 419 -21.63 31.33 19.12
N PRO A 420 -21.69 31.33 20.47
CA PRO A 420 -20.75 31.92 21.42
C PRO A 420 -19.53 31.04 21.74
N GLU A 421 -19.53 29.78 21.29
CA GLU A 421 -18.43 28.83 21.46
C GLU A 421 -18.04 28.24 20.10
N ASN A 422 -16.74 28.12 19.84
CA ASN A 422 -16.29 27.44 18.64
C ASN A 422 -16.60 25.94 18.69
N ILE A 423 -16.92 25.36 17.53
CA ILE A 423 -17.35 23.97 17.43
C ILE A 423 -16.22 23.15 16.82
N VAL A 424 -15.52 22.39 17.66
CA VAL A 424 -14.50 21.46 17.19
C VAL A 424 -15.16 20.17 16.73
N HIS A 425 -14.80 19.70 15.53
CA HIS A 425 -15.35 18.48 14.94
C HIS A 425 -14.89 17.21 15.66
N GLY A 426 -13.60 17.11 16.02
CA GLY A 426 -12.99 16.08 16.86
C GLY A 426 -12.89 14.66 16.26
N ASN A 427 -13.70 14.35 15.26
CA ASN A 427 -13.74 13.05 14.57
C ASN A 427 -13.62 13.23 13.04
N LEU A 428 -12.79 14.17 12.55
CA LEU A 428 -12.69 14.46 11.12
C LEU A 428 -11.87 13.38 10.40
N LYS A 429 -12.45 12.80 9.34
CA LYS A 429 -11.87 11.68 8.56
C LYS A 429 -12.68 11.42 7.29
N PRO A 430 -12.12 10.74 6.27
CA PRO A 430 -12.82 10.47 5.00
C PRO A 430 -14.12 9.65 5.12
N GLU A 431 -14.32 8.85 6.17
CA GLU A 431 -15.62 8.16 6.37
C GLU A 431 -16.75 9.11 6.78
N ASN A 432 -16.41 10.29 7.34
CA ASN A 432 -17.36 11.31 7.79
C ASN A 432 -17.52 12.47 6.79
N ILE A 433 -16.89 12.37 5.62
CA ILE A 433 -17.07 13.30 4.49
C ILE A 433 -17.97 12.58 3.49
N LEU A 434 -19.24 13.00 3.42
CA LEU A 434 -20.26 12.41 2.57
C LEU A 434 -20.37 13.14 1.23
N LEU A 435 -20.81 12.44 0.19
CA LEU A 435 -20.81 12.91 -1.20
C LEU A 435 -22.23 13.13 -1.72
N GLY A 436 -22.53 14.38 -2.07
CA GLY A 436 -23.81 14.82 -2.59
C GLY A 436 -23.93 14.60 -4.11
N PHE A 437 -24.92 15.27 -4.70
CA PHE A 437 -25.02 15.38 -6.16
C PHE A 437 -23.81 16.17 -6.71
N GLU A 438 -23.42 15.89 -7.96
CA GLU A 438 -22.23 16.50 -8.60
C GLU A 438 -20.90 16.31 -7.84
N LEU A 439 -20.83 15.35 -6.90
CA LEU A 439 -19.66 15.05 -6.05
C LEU A 439 -19.24 16.19 -5.09
N SER A 440 -20.09 17.21 -4.92
CA SER A 440 -20.00 18.16 -3.80
C SER A 440 -19.94 17.43 -2.46
N CYS A 441 -19.08 17.85 -1.54
CA CYS A 441 -18.90 17.17 -0.26
C CYS A 441 -19.58 17.89 0.90
N LYS A 442 -20.07 17.10 1.86
CA LYS A 442 -20.65 17.57 3.13
C LYS A 442 -20.07 16.78 4.31
N ILE A 443 -19.61 17.47 5.34
CA ILE A 443 -19.12 16.84 6.57
C ILE A 443 -20.31 16.45 7.46
N CYS A 444 -20.32 15.21 7.96
CA CYS A 444 -21.26 14.72 8.97
C CYS A 444 -20.55 14.46 10.31
N ASP A 445 -21.29 14.11 11.35
CA ASP A 445 -20.74 13.79 12.69
C ASP A 445 -20.04 14.95 13.43
N PHE A 446 -20.17 16.20 12.95
CA PHE A 446 -19.76 17.39 13.70
C PHE A 446 -20.55 17.56 15.01
N GLY A 447 -19.89 18.09 16.05
CA GLY A 447 -20.50 18.36 17.36
C GLY A 447 -20.96 17.15 18.18
N ILE A 448 -20.84 15.90 17.68
CA ILE A 448 -21.25 14.70 18.43
C ILE A 448 -20.40 14.44 19.69
N ASN A 449 -19.20 15.02 19.75
CA ASN A 449 -18.38 15.10 20.95
C ASN A 449 -19.08 15.85 22.10
N ARG A 450 -19.89 16.89 21.81
CA ARG A 450 -20.64 17.66 22.83
C ARG A 450 -21.81 16.87 23.45
N LEU A 451 -22.27 15.79 22.78
CA LEU A 451 -23.32 14.89 23.28
C LEU A 451 -22.82 13.81 24.27
N VAL A 452 -21.51 13.75 24.53
CA VAL A 452 -20.82 12.62 25.16
C VAL A 452 -19.98 13.11 26.35
N PRO A 453 -20.07 12.50 27.56
CA PRO A 453 -19.40 13.01 28.76
C PRO A 453 -17.89 13.16 28.62
N GLU A 454 -17.31 14.22 29.19
CA GLU A 454 -15.90 14.58 28.96
C GLU A 454 -14.89 13.47 29.36
N GLU A 455 -15.16 12.74 30.44
CA GLU A 455 -14.37 11.58 30.89
C GLU A 455 -14.26 10.49 29.82
N THR A 456 -15.29 10.39 28.97
CA THR A 456 -15.39 9.47 27.84
C THR A 456 -14.44 9.87 26.71
N LEU A 457 -14.33 11.17 26.44
CA LEU A 457 -13.48 11.74 25.37
C LEU A 457 -11.98 11.61 25.72
N ARG A 458 -11.64 11.69 27.01
CA ARG A 458 -10.28 11.50 27.53
C ARG A 458 -9.80 10.03 27.49
N CYS A 459 -10.67 9.08 27.11
CA CYS A 459 -10.42 7.64 27.25
C CYS A 459 -10.34 6.90 25.89
N PRO A 460 -9.14 6.68 25.31
CA PRO A 460 -8.97 5.91 24.06
C PRO A 460 -9.28 4.40 24.21
N SER A 461 -9.78 3.97 25.37
CA SER A 461 -10.40 2.66 25.60
C SER A 461 -11.71 2.45 24.82
N PHE A 462 -12.25 3.50 24.21
CA PHE A 462 -13.62 3.56 23.66
C PHE A 462 -13.96 2.65 22.48
N ASN A 463 -13.01 1.84 22.01
CA ASN A 463 -13.18 0.92 20.89
C ASN A 463 -12.69 -0.51 21.21
N ARG A 464 -12.70 -0.95 22.48
CA ARG A 464 -12.34 -2.33 22.87
C ARG A 464 -13.39 -3.39 22.48
N TYR A 465 -13.48 -3.69 21.19
CA TYR A 465 -13.78 -5.04 20.71
C TYR A 465 -12.76 -5.44 19.64
N THR A 466 -12.00 -6.49 19.92
CA THR A 466 -10.94 -7.12 19.10
C THR A 466 -9.65 -6.30 18.82
N GLU A 467 -8.53 -6.99 19.02
CA GLU A 467 -7.12 -6.72 18.58
C GLU A 467 -6.36 -5.45 19.05
N PRO A 468 -5.21 -5.60 19.74
CA PRO A 468 -4.41 -4.48 20.23
C PRO A 468 -3.31 -4.04 19.25
N LYS A 469 -3.65 -3.38 18.12
CA LYS A 469 -2.61 -2.72 17.29
C LYS A 469 -3.01 -1.58 16.33
N VAL A 470 -4.29 -1.21 16.22
CA VAL A 470 -4.69 -0.13 15.28
C VAL A 470 -4.53 1.25 15.93
N ALA A 471 -3.52 2.00 15.51
CA ALA A 471 -3.41 3.42 15.82
C ALA A 471 -4.44 4.22 15.00
N PHE A 472 -5.16 5.16 15.64
CA PHE A 472 -6.10 6.05 14.96
C PHE A 472 -5.31 7.11 14.17
N PRO A 473 -5.27 7.06 12.83
CA PRO A 473 -4.26 7.81 12.07
C PRO A 473 -4.58 9.30 11.97
N TYR A 474 -5.86 9.67 11.98
CA TYR A 474 -6.33 11.06 11.90
C TYR A 474 -6.30 11.80 13.24
N THR A 475 -6.02 11.09 14.34
CA THR A 475 -6.03 11.67 15.69
C THR A 475 -4.81 12.54 15.91
N ASP A 476 -5.03 13.80 16.29
CA ASP A 476 -3.98 14.76 16.64
C ASP A 476 -3.08 14.21 17.77
N PRO A 477 -1.74 14.12 17.57
CA PRO A 477 -0.82 13.63 18.58
C PRO A 477 -0.76 14.52 19.84
N GLU A 478 -1.08 15.82 19.74
CA GLU A 478 -1.17 16.72 20.89
C GLU A 478 -2.47 16.50 21.67
N PHE A 479 -3.60 16.30 21.01
CA PHE A 479 -4.84 15.85 21.65
C PHE A 479 -4.64 14.49 22.35
N HIS A 480 -4.02 13.51 21.68
CA HIS A 480 -3.71 12.21 22.26
C HIS A 480 -2.80 12.31 23.52
N ARG A 481 -1.90 13.29 23.56
CA ARG A 481 -0.99 13.55 24.69
C ARG A 481 -1.65 14.31 25.85
N THR A 482 -2.62 15.18 25.57
CA THR A 482 -3.17 16.15 26.55
C THR A 482 -4.59 15.85 27.00
N GLY A 483 -5.37 15.15 26.19
CA GLY A 483 -6.83 15.02 26.33
C GLY A 483 -7.60 16.30 25.98
N ILE A 484 -6.93 17.39 25.57
CA ILE A 484 -7.56 18.68 25.27
C ILE A 484 -7.84 18.75 23.76
N LEU A 485 -9.12 18.72 23.39
CA LEU A 485 -9.56 18.86 22.01
C LEU A 485 -9.62 20.35 21.62
N THR A 486 -9.11 20.72 20.44
CA THR A 486 -9.02 22.12 19.98
C THR A 486 -9.31 22.24 18.48
N PRO A 487 -9.65 23.43 17.95
CA PRO A 487 -9.74 23.65 16.49
C PRO A 487 -8.50 23.18 15.73
N LYS A 488 -7.30 23.36 16.30
CA LYS A 488 -6.02 22.90 15.74
C LYS A 488 -5.91 21.37 15.62
N SER A 489 -6.75 20.60 16.32
CA SER A 489 -6.83 19.15 16.19
C SER A 489 -7.56 18.72 14.91
N ASP A 490 -8.62 19.44 14.51
CA ASP A 490 -9.28 19.23 13.22
C ASP A 490 -8.34 19.62 12.06
N ILE A 491 -7.53 20.67 12.23
CA ILE A 491 -6.51 21.07 11.25
C ILE A 491 -5.52 19.94 10.97
N TYR A 492 -5.12 19.17 11.99
CA TYR A 492 -4.25 18.01 11.80
C TYR A 492 -4.92 16.91 10.96
N SER A 493 -6.17 16.57 11.29
CA SER A 493 -6.96 15.60 10.53
C SER A 493 -7.19 16.06 9.08
N PHE A 494 -7.47 17.35 8.86
CA PHE A 494 -7.61 17.97 7.53
C PHE A 494 -6.30 17.90 6.74
N GLY A 495 -5.15 18.15 7.37
CA GLY A 495 -3.83 17.99 6.77
C GLY A 495 -3.61 16.60 6.18
N LEU A 496 -3.94 15.56 6.94
CA LEU A 496 -3.85 14.18 6.46
C LEU A 496 -4.81 13.91 5.29
N ILE A 497 -6.03 14.45 5.32
CA ILE A 497 -7.01 14.30 4.24
C ILE A 497 -6.51 14.98 2.94
N ILE A 498 -5.90 16.17 3.02
CA ILE A 498 -5.23 16.80 1.87
C ILE A 498 -4.17 15.87 1.28
N LEU A 499 -3.29 15.32 2.12
CA LEU A 499 -2.22 14.42 1.68
C LEU A 499 -2.76 13.11 1.08
N GLN A 500 -3.87 12.57 1.59
CA GLN A 500 -4.54 11.42 0.97
C GLN A 500 -5.16 11.75 -0.38
N LEU A 501 -5.82 12.90 -0.52
CA LEU A 501 -6.43 13.31 -1.78
C LEU A 501 -5.39 13.51 -2.88
N LEU A 502 -4.21 14.03 -2.54
CA LEU A 502 -3.07 14.15 -3.46
C LEU A 502 -2.48 12.79 -3.88
N THR A 503 -2.42 11.82 -2.96
CA THR A 503 -1.58 10.61 -3.13
C THR A 503 -2.34 9.30 -3.37
N GLY A 504 -3.63 9.23 -3.03
CA GLY A 504 -4.42 8.00 -3.08
C GLY A 504 -3.96 6.92 -2.07
N ARG A 505 -3.21 7.30 -1.03
CA ARG A 505 -2.56 6.38 -0.08
C ARG A 505 -3.26 6.29 1.27
N ALA A 506 -3.03 5.18 1.97
CA ALA A 506 -3.43 5.03 3.37
C ALA A 506 -2.75 6.10 4.26
N PRO A 507 -3.40 6.57 5.35
CA PRO A 507 -2.92 7.72 6.12
C PRO A 507 -1.75 7.39 7.07
N VAL A 508 -1.53 6.11 7.38
CA VAL A 508 -0.50 5.66 8.34
C VAL A 508 0.89 5.95 7.79
N GLY A 509 1.64 6.84 8.46
CA GLY A 509 2.98 7.26 8.04
C GLY A 509 3.03 8.25 6.87
N LEU A 510 1.88 8.61 6.28
CA LEU A 510 1.79 9.35 5.02
C LEU A 510 2.51 10.70 5.05
N ALA A 511 2.34 11.49 6.12
CA ALA A 511 3.04 12.77 6.27
C ALA A 511 4.58 12.63 6.29
N GLY A 512 5.10 11.47 6.74
CA GLY A 512 6.52 11.14 6.68
C GLY A 512 6.98 10.75 5.27
N GLU A 513 6.19 9.94 4.54
CA GLU A 513 6.46 9.62 3.14
C GLU A 513 6.48 10.88 2.26
N VAL A 514 5.46 11.73 2.39
CA VAL A 514 5.34 12.98 1.62
C VAL A 514 6.51 13.91 1.91
N ARG A 515 6.85 14.12 3.19
CA ARG A 515 8.00 14.97 3.57
C ARG A 515 9.31 14.45 3.00
N LYS A 516 9.53 13.13 3.02
CA LYS A 516 10.70 12.48 2.38
C LYS A 516 10.70 12.66 0.85
N ALA A 517 9.55 12.53 0.20
CA ALA A 517 9.44 12.72 -1.24
C ALA A 517 9.74 14.17 -1.66
N VAL A 518 9.27 15.16 -0.89
CA VAL A 518 9.61 16.58 -1.06
C VAL A 518 11.11 16.82 -0.89
N SER A 519 11.71 16.36 0.21
CA SER A 519 13.16 16.52 0.46
C SER A 519 14.05 15.85 -0.58
N CYS A 520 13.56 14.83 -1.28
CA CYS A 520 14.25 14.15 -2.38
C CYS A 520 13.93 14.71 -3.77
N GLY A 521 13.09 15.74 -3.90
CA GLY A 521 12.64 16.31 -5.19
C GLY A 521 11.70 15.39 -6.00
N LYS A 522 11.14 14.34 -5.39
CA LYS A 522 10.38 13.27 -6.05
C LYS A 522 8.85 13.42 -5.93
N LEU A 523 8.37 14.67 -5.88
CA LEU A 523 6.96 15.01 -5.67
C LEU A 523 6.00 14.30 -6.64
N ALA A 524 6.30 14.25 -7.94
CA ALA A 524 5.46 13.57 -8.93
C ALA A 524 5.26 12.06 -8.64
N SER A 525 6.23 11.39 -7.99
CA SER A 525 6.18 9.94 -7.76
C SER A 525 5.27 9.50 -6.59
N ILE A 526 4.72 10.44 -5.82
CA ILE A 526 3.77 10.15 -4.75
C ILE A 526 2.32 10.44 -5.12
N LEU A 527 2.07 11.14 -6.23
CA LEU A 527 0.74 11.58 -6.63
C LEU A 527 -0.13 10.42 -7.14
N ASP A 528 -1.44 10.57 -6.97
CA ASP A 528 -2.41 9.62 -7.49
C ASP A 528 -2.63 9.83 -9.00
N LEU A 529 -2.05 8.93 -9.81
CA LEU A 529 -2.21 8.91 -11.26
C LEU A 529 -3.69 8.74 -11.70
N SER A 530 -4.57 8.19 -10.86
CA SER A 530 -6.00 8.05 -11.17
C SER A 530 -6.76 9.38 -11.10
N ALA A 531 -6.15 10.44 -10.56
CA ALA A 531 -6.71 11.80 -10.58
C ALA A 531 -6.45 12.56 -11.90
N GLY A 532 -5.65 11.99 -12.80
CA GLY A 532 -5.11 12.68 -13.98
C GLY A 532 -3.85 13.50 -13.65
N GLU A 533 -3.46 14.36 -14.59
CA GLU A 533 -2.26 15.20 -14.46
C GLU A 533 -2.53 16.38 -13.52
N TRP A 534 -1.76 16.46 -12.42
CA TRP A 534 -1.87 17.54 -11.45
C TRP A 534 -0.97 18.72 -11.84
N PRO A 535 -1.47 19.98 -11.87
CA PRO A 535 -0.63 21.16 -12.07
C PRO A 535 0.43 21.29 -10.98
N THR A 536 1.67 21.60 -11.38
CA THR A 536 2.83 21.62 -10.46
C THR A 536 2.66 22.65 -9.33
N PHE A 537 2.11 23.84 -9.66
CA PHE A 537 1.82 24.89 -8.67
C PHE A 537 0.83 24.42 -7.60
N VAL A 538 -0.35 23.94 -8.05
CA VAL A 538 -1.43 23.43 -7.18
C VAL A 538 -0.93 22.30 -6.29
N THR A 539 -0.17 21.36 -6.87
CA THR A 539 0.43 20.23 -6.14
C THR A 539 1.38 20.69 -5.04
N ARG A 540 2.31 21.61 -5.35
CA ARG A 540 3.27 22.14 -4.39
C ARG A 540 2.54 22.82 -3.23
N ARG A 541 1.59 23.71 -3.54
CA ARG A 541 0.86 24.49 -2.54
C ARG A 541 0.03 23.61 -1.59
N LEU A 542 -0.62 22.57 -2.11
CA LEU A 542 -1.40 21.64 -1.30
C LEU A 542 -0.53 20.69 -0.47
N VAL A 543 0.65 20.27 -0.97
CA VAL A 543 1.60 19.51 -0.15
C VAL A 543 2.20 20.37 0.97
N GLU A 544 2.55 21.62 0.71
CA GLU A 544 3.02 22.55 1.74
C GLU A 544 1.96 22.75 2.83
N LEU A 545 0.71 23.06 2.45
CA LEU A 545 -0.39 23.20 3.39
C LEU A 545 -0.66 21.90 4.16
N GLY A 546 -0.75 20.76 3.47
CA GLY A 546 -0.99 19.46 4.09
C GLY A 546 0.08 19.09 5.11
N LEU A 547 1.36 19.32 4.81
CA LEU A 547 2.48 19.08 5.72
C LEU A 547 2.49 20.04 6.91
N GLN A 548 2.18 21.33 6.71
CA GLN A 548 2.06 22.33 7.80
C GLN A 548 0.89 22.00 8.74
N CYS A 549 -0.25 21.57 8.20
CA CYS A 549 -1.37 21.06 8.97
C CYS A 549 -1.00 19.81 9.79
N CYS A 550 -0.16 18.92 9.24
CA CYS A 550 0.32 17.71 9.91
C CYS A 550 1.42 17.94 10.98
N GLU A 551 1.77 19.18 11.34
CA GLU A 551 2.84 19.41 12.33
C GLU A 551 2.49 18.90 13.73
N LEU A 552 3.51 18.43 14.46
CA LEU A 552 3.33 17.71 15.73
C LEU A 552 2.87 18.61 16.89
N LYS A 553 3.03 19.93 16.78
CA LYS A 553 2.60 20.92 17.78
C LYS A 553 1.48 21.76 17.19
N SER A 554 0.36 21.85 17.90
CA SER A 554 -0.84 22.61 17.49
C SER A 554 -0.55 24.06 17.07
N ARG A 555 0.35 24.75 17.77
CA ARG A 555 0.74 26.14 17.51
C ARG A 555 1.53 26.34 16.19
N ASP A 556 2.21 25.30 15.72
CA ASP A 556 3.06 25.36 14.51
C ASP A 556 2.22 25.06 13.24
N ARG A 557 0.95 24.67 13.41
CA ARG A 557 -0.05 24.45 12.35
C ARG A 557 -0.71 25.76 11.91
N PRO A 558 -1.12 25.92 10.64
CA PRO A 558 -1.80 27.11 10.15
C PRO A 558 -3.17 27.32 10.82
N GLU A 559 -3.71 28.51 10.67
CA GLU A 559 -5.08 28.86 11.04
C GLU A 559 -5.93 28.95 9.76
N LEU A 560 -7.13 28.37 9.80
CA LEU A 560 -8.09 28.57 8.71
C LEU A 560 -8.55 30.02 8.77
N THR A 561 -8.32 30.75 7.69
CA THR A 561 -8.75 32.14 7.54
C THR A 561 -9.61 32.26 6.28
N PRO A 562 -10.51 33.26 6.18
CA PRO A 562 -11.28 33.52 4.97
C PRO A 562 -10.40 33.71 3.72
N THR A 563 -9.18 34.26 3.91
CA THR A 563 -8.19 34.42 2.82
C THR A 563 -7.65 33.07 2.34
N LEU A 564 -7.34 32.14 3.25
CA LEU A 564 -6.85 30.80 2.89
C LEU A 564 -7.94 29.95 2.21
N VAL A 565 -9.19 30.02 2.69
CA VAL A 565 -10.31 29.32 2.03
C VAL A 565 -10.52 29.86 0.61
N ARG A 566 -10.53 31.19 0.42
CA ARG A 566 -10.57 31.85 -0.90
C ARG A 566 -9.36 31.59 -1.80
N GLU A 567 -8.24 31.16 -1.23
CA GLU A 567 -7.09 30.69 -2.01
C GLU A 567 -7.38 29.28 -2.56
N LEU A 568 -7.81 28.36 -1.70
CA LEU A 568 -8.16 26.98 -2.04
C LEU A 568 -9.30 26.89 -3.07
N GLU A 569 -10.35 27.70 -2.90
CA GLU A 569 -11.45 27.86 -3.87
C GLU A 569 -10.95 28.21 -5.28
N ARG A 570 -9.81 28.91 -5.40
CA ARG A 570 -9.27 29.35 -6.70
C ARG A 570 -8.28 28.35 -7.29
N LEU A 571 -7.71 27.43 -6.51
CA LEU A 571 -6.78 26.40 -7.00
C LEU A 571 -7.41 25.44 -8.03
N HIS A 572 -8.74 25.24 -8.02
CA HIS A 572 -9.42 24.43 -9.05
C HIS A 572 -9.88 25.24 -10.28
N VAL A 573 -9.82 26.57 -10.21
CA VAL A 573 -10.19 27.53 -11.28
C VAL A 573 -8.96 28.11 -11.98
N LEU A 574 -7.78 27.99 -11.36
CA LEU A 574 -6.48 28.22 -12.01
C LEU A 574 -6.21 27.13 -13.04
N GLU A 575 -6.80 27.30 -14.22
CA GLU A 575 -6.21 26.77 -15.45
C GLU A 575 -4.78 27.31 -15.56
N GLU A 576 -3.86 26.45 -15.98
CA GLU A 576 -2.50 26.86 -16.28
C GLU A 576 -2.58 27.98 -17.32
N ARG A 577 -2.02 29.16 -17.02
CA ARG A 577 -2.02 30.26 -17.99
C ARG A 577 -1.35 29.75 -19.26
N PRO A 578 -2.06 29.64 -20.40
CA PRO A 578 -1.43 29.14 -21.62
C PRO A 578 -0.31 30.10 -21.96
N VAL A 579 0.90 29.56 -22.17
CA VAL A 579 2.09 30.37 -22.47
C VAL A 579 1.74 31.25 -23.67
N PRO A 580 1.76 32.59 -23.53
CA PRO A 580 1.50 33.46 -24.67
C PRO A 580 2.46 33.14 -25.79
N SER A 581 1.97 32.87 -27.00
CA SER A 581 2.78 32.30 -28.09
C SER A 581 3.97 33.18 -28.49
N PHE A 582 3.91 34.48 -28.23
CA PHE A 582 5.01 35.43 -28.41
C PHE A 582 6.13 35.33 -27.35
N PHE A 583 6.00 34.49 -26.32
CA PHE A 583 7.10 34.11 -25.41
C PHE A 583 7.84 32.85 -25.88
N LEU A 584 7.29 32.10 -26.84
CA LEU A 584 7.91 30.89 -27.37
C LEU A 584 8.87 31.23 -28.51
N CYS A 585 10.06 30.63 -28.49
CA CYS A 585 11.04 30.70 -29.57
C CYS A 585 10.45 30.02 -30.82
N PRO A 586 10.39 30.69 -31.98
CA PRO A 586 9.81 30.07 -33.17
C PRO A 586 10.55 28.81 -33.68
N ILE A 587 11.84 28.69 -33.36
CA ILE A 587 12.67 27.52 -33.72
C ILE A 587 12.45 26.35 -32.75
N LEU A 588 12.46 26.61 -31.44
CA LEU A 588 12.43 25.57 -30.40
C LEU A 588 11.02 25.21 -29.91
N GLN A 589 10.04 26.12 -30.06
CA GLN A 589 8.72 26.08 -29.42
C GLN A 589 8.76 26.08 -27.88
N GLU A 590 9.89 26.49 -27.29
CA GLU A 590 10.13 26.63 -25.84
C GLU A 590 10.20 28.12 -25.42
N ILE A 591 10.03 28.42 -24.13
CA ILE A 591 10.07 29.80 -23.61
C ILE A 591 11.46 30.42 -23.79
N MET A 592 11.54 31.62 -24.35
CA MET A 592 12.82 32.32 -24.55
C MET A 592 13.44 32.82 -23.24
N HIS A 593 14.69 32.43 -23.00
CA HIS A 593 15.53 32.86 -21.88
C HIS A 593 16.46 34.03 -22.25
N ASP A 594 16.98 34.05 -23.49
CA ASP A 594 17.71 35.18 -24.08
C ASP A 594 17.06 35.59 -25.42
N PRO A 595 15.89 36.26 -25.40
CA PRO A 595 15.18 36.65 -26.62
C PRO A 595 15.99 37.68 -27.43
N GLN A 596 16.38 37.33 -28.65
CA GLN A 596 17.16 38.13 -29.60
C GLN A 596 16.34 38.44 -30.85
N VAL A 597 16.29 39.72 -31.27
CA VAL A 597 15.67 40.16 -32.53
C VAL A 597 16.65 39.98 -33.69
N ALA A 598 16.20 39.37 -34.77
CA ALA A 598 16.95 39.23 -36.02
C ALA A 598 16.56 40.31 -37.05
N ALA A 599 17.27 40.36 -38.18
CA ALA A 599 17.05 41.36 -39.24
C ALA A 599 15.70 41.23 -39.99
N ASP A 600 14.95 40.14 -39.75
CA ASP A 600 13.57 39.94 -40.23
C ASP A 600 12.50 40.54 -39.29
N GLY A 601 12.92 41.10 -38.14
CA GLY A 601 12.03 41.64 -37.11
C GLY A 601 11.43 40.60 -36.15
N PHE A 602 11.67 39.31 -36.37
CA PHE A 602 11.22 38.26 -35.45
C PHE A 602 12.20 38.13 -34.26
N THR A 603 11.66 37.70 -33.12
CA THR A 603 12.45 37.40 -31.91
C THR A 603 12.58 35.90 -31.75
N TYR A 604 13.78 35.44 -31.41
CA TYR A 604 14.16 34.03 -31.28
C TYR A 604 14.97 33.82 -30.00
N GLU A 605 15.12 32.58 -29.55
CA GLU A 605 16.14 32.24 -28.54
C GLU A 605 17.55 32.48 -29.10
N GLY A 606 18.38 33.20 -28.35
CA GLY A 606 19.68 33.69 -28.79
C GLY A 606 20.67 32.58 -29.13
N GLU A 607 20.63 31.46 -28.40
CA GLU A 607 21.46 30.28 -28.73
C GLU A 607 20.96 29.56 -30.00
N ALA A 608 19.64 29.35 -30.12
CA ALA A 608 19.04 28.67 -31.26
C ALA A 608 19.26 29.41 -32.59
N LEU A 609 19.08 30.73 -32.58
CA LEU A 609 19.32 31.56 -33.76
C LEU A 609 20.81 31.66 -34.09
N ARG A 610 21.69 31.77 -33.09
CA ARG A 610 23.15 31.77 -33.32
C ARG A 610 23.60 30.46 -33.97
N GLY A 611 23.14 29.32 -33.44
CA GLY A 611 23.40 28.01 -34.04
C GLY A 611 22.85 27.87 -35.47
N TRP A 612 21.68 28.46 -35.77
CA TRP A 612 21.14 28.50 -37.14
C TRP A 612 22.07 29.25 -38.10
N LEU A 613 22.57 30.44 -37.70
CA LEU A 613 23.48 31.25 -38.51
C LEU A 613 24.87 30.59 -38.66
N GLU A 614 25.41 30.01 -37.59
CA GLU A 614 26.71 29.31 -37.58
C GLU A 614 26.72 28.07 -38.48
N ASN A 615 25.56 27.45 -38.73
CA ASN A 615 25.37 26.41 -39.75
C ASN A 615 25.32 26.95 -41.21
N GLY A 616 25.85 28.16 -41.45
CA GLY A 616 25.99 28.76 -42.78
C GLY A 616 24.69 29.27 -43.41
N ARG A 617 23.65 29.50 -42.60
CA ARG A 617 22.32 29.93 -43.08
C ARG A 617 22.14 31.44 -42.94
N GLU A 618 22.22 32.15 -44.05
CA GLU A 618 21.93 33.60 -44.10
C GLU A 618 20.43 33.92 -44.19
N THR A 619 19.53 32.95 -44.00
CA THR A 619 18.08 33.09 -44.16
C THR A 619 17.32 33.13 -42.84
N SER A 620 16.23 33.88 -42.82
CA SER A 620 15.24 33.93 -41.74
C SER A 620 14.66 32.54 -41.47
N PRO A 621 14.72 32.01 -40.22
CA PRO A 621 14.06 30.75 -39.87
C PRO A 621 12.54 30.79 -40.08
N MET A 622 11.90 31.95 -39.92
CA MET A 622 10.44 32.11 -40.06
C MET A 622 9.96 32.29 -41.51
N THR A 623 10.77 32.91 -42.38
CA THR A 623 10.31 33.30 -43.73
C THR A 623 11.13 32.69 -44.88
N ASN A 624 12.27 32.05 -44.58
CA ASN A 624 13.30 31.59 -45.54
C ASN A 624 13.88 32.69 -46.46
N LEU A 625 13.53 33.97 -46.26
CA LEU A 625 14.12 35.09 -46.99
C LEU A 625 15.54 35.39 -46.45
N LYS A 626 16.44 35.87 -47.30
CA LYS A 626 17.80 36.28 -46.88
C LYS A 626 17.72 37.49 -45.93
N LEU A 627 18.40 37.39 -44.79
CA LEU A 627 18.52 38.45 -43.79
C LEU A 627 19.38 39.60 -44.34
N SER A 628 19.00 40.84 -44.05
CA SER A 628 19.73 42.04 -44.48
C SER A 628 21.03 42.26 -43.69
N HIS A 629 21.10 41.75 -42.45
CA HIS A 629 22.32 41.65 -41.64
C HIS A 629 22.26 40.46 -40.69
N LEU A 630 23.41 40.05 -40.17
CA LEU A 630 23.52 38.96 -39.19
C LEU A 630 23.66 39.44 -37.73
N HIS A 631 23.60 40.76 -37.49
CA HIS A 631 23.58 41.33 -36.14
C HIS A 631 22.28 40.99 -35.41
N LEU A 632 22.41 40.56 -34.15
CA LEU A 632 21.30 40.26 -33.24
C LEU A 632 21.14 41.37 -32.20
N THR A 633 19.89 41.74 -31.90
CA THR A 633 19.57 42.82 -30.94
C THR A 633 18.80 42.26 -29.74
N PRO A 634 19.29 42.39 -28.49
CA PRO A 634 18.60 41.82 -27.32
C PRO A 634 17.22 42.44 -27.09
N ASN A 635 16.17 41.62 -27.08
CA ASN A 635 14.80 42.04 -26.80
C ASN A 635 14.55 42.12 -25.29
N LEU A 636 15.18 43.09 -24.62
CA LEU A 636 15.09 43.26 -23.17
C LEU A 636 13.64 43.49 -22.68
N ALA A 637 12.79 44.12 -23.50
CA ALA A 637 11.37 44.31 -23.19
C ALA A 637 10.64 42.97 -23.12
N LEU A 638 10.83 42.08 -24.10
CA LEU A 638 10.26 40.73 -24.07
C LEU A 638 10.86 39.88 -22.95
N ARG A 639 12.17 40.01 -22.69
CA ARG A 639 12.84 39.32 -21.58
C ARG A 639 12.21 39.67 -20.24
N HIS A 640 11.99 40.96 -19.99
CA HIS A 640 11.32 41.42 -18.76
C HIS A 640 9.84 41.02 -18.71
N ALA A 641 9.12 40.99 -19.83
CA ALA A 641 7.74 40.49 -19.87
C ALA A 641 7.65 38.98 -19.57
N ILE A 642 8.58 38.18 -20.09
CA ILE A 642 8.71 36.74 -19.77
C ILE A 642 9.06 36.56 -18.29
N GLN A 643 10.03 37.31 -17.77
CA GLN A 643 10.40 37.27 -16.34
C GLN A 643 9.23 37.67 -15.43
N ASP A 644 8.52 38.75 -15.73
CA ASP A 644 7.36 39.20 -14.97
C ASP A 644 6.21 38.17 -15.00
N TRP A 645 5.98 37.51 -16.14
CA TRP A 645 5.01 36.43 -16.26
C TRP A 645 5.41 35.17 -15.48
N LEU A 646 6.69 34.77 -15.55
CA LEU A 646 7.26 33.66 -14.77
C LEU A 646 7.25 33.94 -13.27
N CYS A 647 7.45 35.18 -12.83
CA CYS A 647 7.36 35.59 -11.43
C CYS A 647 5.92 35.80 -10.92
N LYS A 648 4.92 35.76 -11.80
CA LYS A 648 3.49 35.86 -11.48
C LYS A 648 2.76 34.52 -11.60
N SER A 649 3.49 33.41 -11.71
CA SER A 649 3.01 32.04 -11.95
C SER A 649 3.63 31.05 -10.95
#